data_AF-A0A918YI65-F1
#
_entry.id   AF-A0A918YI65-F1
#
_cell.length_a   1.000
_cell.length_b   1.000
_cell.length_c   1.000
_cell.angle_alpha   90.00
_cell.angle_beta   90.00
_cell.angle_gamma   90.00
#
_symmetry.space_group_name_H-M   'P 1'
#
loop_
_entity.id
_entity.type
_entity.pdbx_description
1 polymer ?
#
loop_
_entity_poly.entity_id
_entity_poly.type
_entity_poly.pdbx_seq_one_letter_code
_entity_poly.pdbx_strand_id
1 'polypeptide(L)'
;MTSRAPGGPTSGVSPVLTALVARMRDAGIAPGVEELADALWLARWLPAPEGQAARPDPAPPNGPEPPGGPGVPPVRPPRSLPPPAGDDEPSIPDHARLFVPGSGGAGADTRMTPVRVPAAPALPEPLALQRGLRPLQRYRAPVRPVPRTLDEQATAERAAESGLVLPVLRTDRRREARLLLLMDVSTSTVVWQQALDELRQVCARAGAFREVQVRYLHETPGGLPGCAAGPEPGAPLSAPEQLSDPTGRRVTLVLSDCAGPMWRSGRVQRLLHRWAATAPVAVVQPLPQRMWLRTHLPARRGLLRRREGPAGSLGFLPDRGPAPAGALPVPVLALRRESVEGWARLVSGATGQSLAAAAGWVRADHPASGAPVRAAQERSGEERVRAFWRQASSEARRLAVYLSAVPLYLPVMQLVQHAMLAGSGPDVLSEVLLSGLLRRREDTDDPRAVRYDFLPQVASALRSRLTVDEVELLLKHCSEYVERKFGRSARNFPALAGAFLRGAVPPDPEPLPAPGEREPAGLRAFAEVSAEVLRDLGARLPAVAPAPGQGGAELLEQGRQALARFNGEGLTRELDAAVACLRQSVVAARSESERAAAREELASALLTRWRVRRVGEDLREAWEAIDQRAVTAHGRLIRGLVCWAQAQELRESGIDFDGIPQTLRAWAGREPGRAAEQALAVLLYLADDSLGAVLADDDTGAGAEDRRRTAAEALTGVRRSLVDTGPHDPDWRVLQLHRAVDAAGVWLELSGSALALAARGRLWLDLARQHDEHSVVAADAAASAAEDLMEAVRDDTVLPAVERCRIWLDVAAAVEIPQPEREESLLVYAVEQARRAAGDDTELGSACLVRAGRIHRDRYDRSGRPAQLDRAVDAWEQAAQLLGEDDDRRPGVLTDLGLARYARFGRLGRAEDIHGSVDHLRQAVEDSPPGDPDLPARRRHLGRAYCRRYLLTGVLTDLYEADWLFAEALRGSEDPGFTARNLINRAVVARLLYERAGAVGQLHTAIDLAGRAVESAEEAGDDELVAAALTERGRTREQLARGYEARTDYDRALRLTDDHDRVRLLRQLISRLSFETATE
;
A
#
# COMPACT_ATOMS: atom_id res chain seq x y z
N MET A 1 32.47 -34.18 81.12
CA MET A 1 33.52 -35.03 81.73
C MET A 1 34.71 -35.03 80.77
N THR A 2 35.87 -34.59 81.26
CA THR A 2 37.24 -35.06 80.91
C THR A 2 37.41 -35.73 79.54
N SER A 3 38.27 -35.28 78.62
CA SER A 3 39.73 -35.42 78.77
C SER A 3 40.47 -35.00 77.47
N ARG A 4 41.41 -34.06 77.63
CA ARG A 4 42.76 -33.98 77.03
C ARG A 4 42.98 -34.00 75.51
N ALA A 5 43.49 -32.85 75.05
CA ALA A 5 44.53 -32.68 74.02
C ALA A 5 45.78 -33.55 74.31
N PRO A 6 46.72 -33.80 73.35
CA PRO A 6 47.69 -32.75 72.98
C PRO A 6 48.29 -32.84 71.57
N GLY A 7 48.94 -31.76 71.14
CA GLY A 7 49.98 -31.80 70.10
C GLY A 7 49.96 -30.61 69.14
N GLY A 8 50.41 -29.43 69.59
CA GLY A 8 50.70 -28.30 68.70
C GLY A 8 52.02 -28.49 67.92
N PRO A 9 52.74 -27.42 67.58
CA PRO A 9 52.29 -26.07 67.24
C PRO A 9 52.85 -25.63 65.87
N THR A 10 52.16 -24.78 65.11
CA THR A 10 52.75 -23.71 64.27
C THR A 10 51.68 -23.00 63.45
N SER A 11 51.54 -21.70 63.73
CA SER A 11 51.42 -20.60 62.77
C SER A 11 50.55 -20.80 61.52
N GLY A 12 49.37 -20.18 61.54
CA GLY A 12 48.65 -19.87 60.31
C GLY A 12 47.15 -19.70 60.47
N VAL A 13 46.63 -19.13 61.57
CA VAL A 13 45.22 -18.69 61.55
C VAL A 13 45.17 -17.47 60.65
N SER A 14 44.64 -17.66 59.44
CA SER A 14 44.51 -16.59 58.46
C SER A 14 43.74 -15.43 59.09
N PRO A 15 44.32 -14.20 59.14
CA PRO A 15 43.64 -13.04 59.72
C PRO A 15 42.30 -12.75 59.01
N VAL A 16 42.17 -13.19 57.76
CA VAL A 16 40.94 -13.12 56.98
C VAL A 16 39.84 -14.02 57.55
N LEU A 17 40.19 -15.23 58.00
CA LEU A 17 39.25 -16.15 58.61
C LEU A 17 38.77 -15.64 59.98
N THR A 18 39.67 -15.03 60.77
CA THR A 18 39.31 -14.40 62.04
C THR A 18 38.40 -13.19 61.82
N ALA A 19 38.69 -12.35 60.82
CA ALA A 19 37.85 -11.21 60.47
C ALA A 19 36.46 -11.63 59.93
N LEU A 20 36.39 -12.72 59.16
CA LEU A 20 35.14 -13.29 58.67
C LEU A 20 34.27 -13.80 59.81
N VAL A 21 34.84 -14.57 60.75
CA VAL A 21 34.13 -15.04 61.95
C VAL A 21 33.63 -13.87 62.80
N ALA A 22 34.44 -12.82 62.96
CA ALA A 22 34.04 -11.63 63.70
C ALA A 22 32.86 -10.91 63.03
N ARG A 23 32.90 -10.67 61.71
CA ARG A 23 31.81 -10.03 60.98
C ARG A 23 30.53 -10.85 60.96
N MET A 24 30.63 -12.19 60.88
CA MET A 24 29.47 -13.06 60.98
C MET A 24 28.84 -12.96 62.37
N ARG A 25 29.65 -12.90 63.44
CA ARG A 25 29.15 -12.68 64.80
C ARG A 25 28.53 -11.30 65.01
N ASP A 26 29.12 -10.25 64.43
CA ASP A 26 28.55 -8.90 64.47
C ASP A 26 27.21 -8.83 63.74
N ALA A 27 27.02 -9.65 62.70
CA ALA A 27 25.74 -9.84 62.02
C ALA A 27 24.78 -10.78 62.77
N GLY A 28 25.11 -11.18 64.00
CA GLY A 28 24.27 -12.04 64.85
C GLY A 28 24.34 -13.54 64.55
N ILE A 29 25.26 -13.97 63.68
CA ILE A 29 25.44 -15.37 63.29
C ILE A 29 26.62 -15.93 64.08
N ALA A 30 26.42 -16.97 64.90
CA ALA A 30 27.50 -17.66 65.58
C ALA A 30 28.00 -18.83 64.70
N PRO A 31 29.08 -18.67 63.92
CA PRO A 31 29.38 -19.65 62.87
C PRO A 31 29.99 -20.92 63.46
N GLY A 32 29.44 -22.07 63.08
CA GLY A 32 30.08 -23.37 63.18
C GLY A 32 30.95 -23.65 61.95
N VAL A 33 31.49 -24.87 61.88
CA VAL A 33 32.43 -25.27 60.81
C VAL A 33 31.73 -25.33 59.45
N GLU A 34 30.47 -25.74 59.40
CA GLU A 34 29.67 -25.79 58.16
C GLU A 34 29.34 -24.38 57.66
N GLU A 35 28.91 -23.46 58.52
CA GLU A 35 28.60 -22.09 58.08
C GLU A 35 29.85 -21.33 57.59
N LEU A 36 31.02 -21.65 58.16
CA LEU A 36 32.29 -21.12 57.67
C LEU A 36 32.69 -21.70 56.32
N ALA A 37 32.47 -23.00 56.10
CA ALA A 37 32.74 -23.64 54.82
C ALA A 37 31.82 -23.08 53.71
N ASP A 38 30.54 -22.90 54.02
CA ASP A 38 29.57 -22.32 53.09
C ASP A 38 29.87 -20.86 52.78
N ALA A 39 30.25 -20.05 53.78
CA ALA A 39 30.63 -18.66 53.57
C ALA A 39 31.89 -18.52 52.69
N LEU A 40 32.90 -19.37 52.90
CA LEU A 40 34.10 -19.40 52.06
C LEU A 40 33.82 -19.93 50.66
N TRP A 41 32.92 -20.91 50.54
CA TRP A 41 32.48 -21.43 49.25
C TRP A 41 31.72 -20.35 48.46
N LEU A 42 30.78 -19.65 49.08
CA LEU A 42 30.03 -18.54 48.49
C LEU A 42 30.94 -17.36 48.09
N ALA A 43 31.94 -17.03 48.91
CA ALA A 43 32.89 -15.94 48.62
C ALA A 43 33.66 -16.16 47.30
N ARG A 44 33.81 -17.41 46.85
CA ARG A 44 34.45 -17.74 45.57
C ARG A 44 33.58 -17.46 44.35
N TRP A 45 32.26 -17.33 44.54
CA TRP A 45 31.27 -17.08 43.49
C TRP A 45 30.69 -15.67 43.54
N LEU A 46 31.00 -14.90 44.58
CA LEU A 46 30.64 -13.49 44.70
C LEU A 46 31.74 -12.62 44.07
N PRO A 47 31.39 -11.60 43.26
CA PRO A 47 32.38 -10.69 42.70
C PRO A 47 33.08 -9.91 43.83
N ALA A 48 34.39 -9.69 43.70
CA ALA A 48 35.14 -8.88 44.66
C ALA A 48 34.53 -7.46 44.72
N PRO A 49 34.29 -6.90 45.92
CA PRO A 49 33.73 -5.57 46.02
C PRO A 49 34.74 -4.53 45.51
N GLU A 50 34.29 -3.70 44.56
CA GLU A 50 35.02 -2.55 44.07
C GLU A 50 35.43 -1.65 45.24
N GLY A 51 36.72 -1.29 45.28
CA GLY A 51 37.32 -0.52 46.37
C GLY A 51 36.55 0.77 46.65
N GLN A 52 36.26 1.00 47.93
CA GLN A 52 35.71 2.26 48.43
C GLN A 52 36.60 3.42 47.97
N ALA A 53 36.06 4.25 47.08
CA ALA A 53 36.60 5.56 46.76
C ALA A 53 36.68 6.37 48.06
N ALA A 54 37.91 6.65 48.49
CA ALA A 54 38.20 7.52 49.61
C ALA A 54 37.61 8.92 49.35
N ARG A 55 36.96 9.47 50.37
CA ARG A 55 36.51 10.87 50.41
C ARG A 55 37.69 11.82 50.14
N PRO A 56 37.50 12.92 49.41
CA PRO A 56 38.53 13.94 49.29
C PRO A 56 38.53 14.81 50.56
N ASP A 57 39.67 14.85 51.23
CA ASP A 57 40.01 15.91 52.20
C ASP A 57 40.57 17.14 51.45
N PRO A 58 40.46 18.35 52.03
CA PRO A 58 40.75 19.61 51.35
C PRO A 58 42.27 19.86 51.27
N ALA A 59 42.75 20.36 50.13
CA ALA A 59 44.16 20.72 49.96
C ALA A 59 44.47 22.15 50.48
N PRO A 60 45.66 22.39 51.08
CA PRO A 60 46.23 23.71 51.35
C PRO A 60 47.17 24.18 50.20
N PRO A 61 47.68 25.44 50.22
CA PRO A 61 47.93 26.21 49.01
C PRO A 61 49.38 26.29 48.51
N ASN A 62 49.50 26.67 47.23
CA ASN A 62 50.56 27.42 46.52
C ASN A 62 51.99 26.86 46.41
N GLY A 63 52.51 26.87 45.17
CA GLY A 63 53.95 26.96 44.86
C GLY A 63 54.29 26.56 43.41
N PRO A 64 55.18 27.27 42.68
CA PRO A 64 55.06 27.43 41.23
C PRO A 64 56.04 26.59 40.40
N GLU A 65 55.69 26.28 39.14
CA GLU A 65 56.66 25.93 38.10
C GLU A 65 56.42 26.72 36.80
N PRO A 66 57.50 27.21 36.13
CA PRO A 66 57.44 27.93 34.85
C PRO A 66 57.89 26.98 33.69
N PRO A 67 58.24 27.48 32.48
CA PRO A 67 57.32 27.50 31.35
C PRO A 67 57.85 26.78 30.09
N GLY A 68 56.96 26.49 29.14
CA GLY A 68 57.40 26.11 27.78
C GLY A 68 56.28 25.53 26.90
N GLY A 69 55.53 26.40 26.20
CA GLY A 69 54.69 26.00 25.06
C GLY A 69 55.50 25.90 23.76
N PRO A 70 54.90 26.01 22.55
CA PRO A 70 53.46 25.98 22.22
C PRO A 70 53.10 25.13 20.98
N GLY A 71 51.81 24.90 20.75
CA GLY A 71 51.26 24.42 19.47
C GLY A 71 49.73 24.26 19.51
N VAL A 72 49.00 25.29 19.07
CA VAL A 72 47.51 25.38 19.00
C VAL A 72 47.10 25.54 17.52
N PRO A 73 46.01 24.89 17.03
CA PRO A 73 44.72 25.61 16.79
C PRO A 73 43.44 24.71 16.89
N PRO A 74 42.20 25.25 16.78
CA PRO A 74 41.59 26.36 17.50
C PRO A 74 40.32 25.93 18.27
N VAL A 75 40.01 26.63 19.38
CA VAL A 75 38.78 26.46 20.18
C VAL A 75 37.71 27.47 19.74
N ARG A 76 36.50 27.00 19.45
CA ARG A 76 35.27 27.82 19.35
C ARG A 76 34.87 28.30 20.76
N PRO A 77 34.34 29.54 20.91
CA PRO A 77 34.19 30.18 22.21
C PRO A 77 33.12 29.51 23.11
N PRO A 78 33.30 29.51 24.44
CA PRO A 78 32.24 29.15 25.37
C PRO A 78 31.17 30.25 25.37
N ARG A 79 29.91 29.82 25.22
CA ARG A 79 28.73 30.68 25.36
C ARG A 79 28.74 31.36 26.73
N SER A 80 28.63 32.67 26.72
CA SER A 80 28.33 33.51 27.88
C SER A 80 27.04 33.04 28.56
N LEU A 81 27.10 32.83 29.87
CA LEU A 81 25.95 32.71 30.75
C LEU A 81 25.13 34.02 30.70
N PRO A 82 23.79 33.96 30.62
CA PRO A 82 22.94 35.15 30.78
C PRO A 82 22.99 35.63 32.25
N PRO A 83 22.72 36.93 32.50
CA PRO A 83 22.64 37.48 33.84
C PRO A 83 21.42 36.92 34.62
N PRO A 84 21.41 37.04 35.96
CA PRO A 84 20.29 36.58 36.78
C PRO A 84 19.02 37.38 36.42
N ALA A 85 17.92 36.67 36.19
CA ALA A 85 16.62 37.27 35.93
C ALA A 85 16.17 38.07 37.17
N GLY A 86 16.13 39.39 37.02
CA GLY A 86 15.36 40.28 37.85
C GLY A 86 14.01 40.54 37.18
N ASP A 87 13.00 40.69 38.04
CA ASP A 87 11.62 41.07 37.81
C ASP A 87 10.69 40.01 37.20
N ASP A 88 9.76 39.59 38.07
CA ASP A 88 8.58 38.76 37.83
C ASP A 88 7.73 39.32 36.67
N GLU A 89 7.92 38.81 35.46
CA GLU A 89 6.82 38.72 34.50
C GLU A 89 6.07 37.41 34.76
N PRO A 90 4.73 37.42 34.92
CA PRO A 90 3.97 36.21 35.15
C PRO A 90 4.15 35.28 33.95
N SER A 91 4.77 34.12 34.17
CA SER A 91 4.87 33.10 33.13
C SER A 91 3.46 32.63 32.79
N ILE A 92 2.93 33.12 31.67
CA ILE A 92 1.66 32.69 31.11
C ILE A 92 1.79 31.17 30.89
N PRO A 93 0.88 30.34 31.41
CA PRO A 93 0.97 28.90 31.18
C PRO A 93 0.92 28.56 29.68
N ASP A 94 1.72 27.57 29.27
CA ASP A 94 1.87 27.13 27.89
C ASP A 94 0.63 26.41 27.31
N HIS A 95 -0.49 26.36 28.03
CA HIS A 95 -1.63 25.50 27.71
C HIS A 95 -2.98 26.17 28.01
N ALA A 96 -3.97 25.95 27.15
CA ALA A 96 -5.36 26.37 27.34
C ALA A 96 -6.27 25.15 27.49
N ARG A 97 -7.19 25.18 28.46
CA ARG A 97 -8.17 24.11 28.70
C ARG A 97 -9.44 24.33 27.88
N LEU A 98 -9.90 23.29 27.20
CA LEU A 98 -11.17 23.28 26.49
C LEU A 98 -12.28 22.70 27.40
N PHE A 99 -13.43 23.38 27.47
CA PHE A 99 -14.54 23.04 28.35
C PHE A 99 -15.76 22.47 27.59
N VAL A 100 -16.50 21.55 28.21
CA VAL A 100 -17.81 21.02 27.76
C VAL A 100 -18.88 21.41 28.80
N PRO A 101 -20.13 21.72 28.40
CA PRO A 101 -21.21 21.92 29.35
C PRO A 101 -21.50 20.64 30.15
N GLY A 102 -21.54 20.75 31.48
CA GLY A 102 -21.91 19.63 32.35
C GLY A 102 -23.43 19.58 32.56
N SER A 103 -24.01 18.38 32.59
CA SER A 103 -25.36 18.15 33.13
C SER A 103 -25.30 18.04 34.65
N GLY A 104 -25.61 19.14 35.35
CA GLY A 104 -25.75 19.15 36.81
C GLY A 104 -26.11 20.53 37.35
N GLY A 105 -27.24 20.63 38.07
CA GLY A 105 -27.75 21.86 38.65
C GLY A 105 -26.85 22.46 39.72
N ALA A 106 -27.08 23.75 40.00
CA ALA A 106 -26.37 24.57 40.98
C ALA A 106 -26.31 23.88 42.36
N GLY A 107 -25.18 23.28 42.69
CA GLY A 107 -24.93 22.61 43.96
C GLY A 107 -23.46 22.23 44.08
N ALA A 108 -22.85 22.61 45.20
CA ALA A 108 -21.41 22.61 45.45
C ALA A 108 -20.72 21.23 45.36
N ASP A 109 -19.40 21.28 45.15
CA ASP A 109 -18.40 20.20 45.16
C ASP A 109 -18.45 19.19 44.01
N THR A 110 -17.97 19.60 42.83
CA THR A 110 -17.50 18.64 41.80
C THR A 110 -15.97 18.70 41.71
N ARG A 111 -15.28 17.76 42.37
CA ARG A 111 -13.84 17.52 42.14
C ARG A 111 -13.64 16.93 40.74
N MET A 112 -12.63 17.43 40.01
CA MET A 112 -12.22 16.86 38.74
C MET A 112 -11.76 15.41 38.89
N THR A 113 -12.17 14.57 37.94
CA THR A 113 -11.58 13.24 37.72
C THR A 113 -11.03 13.25 36.28
N PRO A 114 -9.73 12.96 36.05
CA PRO A 114 -9.17 12.94 34.70
C PRO A 114 -9.94 11.94 33.84
N VAL A 115 -10.49 12.42 32.71
CA VAL A 115 -11.14 11.56 31.73
C VAL A 115 -10.03 10.80 31.01
N ARG A 116 -9.87 9.51 31.33
CA ARG A 116 -8.94 8.64 30.62
C ARG A 116 -9.42 8.49 29.18
N VAL A 117 -8.66 9.01 28.22
CA VAL A 117 -8.90 8.74 26.80
C VAL A 117 -8.72 7.23 26.58
N PRO A 118 -9.72 6.51 26.03
CA PRO A 118 -9.60 5.10 25.77
C PRO A 118 -8.52 4.91 24.71
N ALA A 119 -7.52 4.09 25.02
CA ALA A 119 -6.51 3.72 24.05
C ALA A 119 -7.21 3.10 22.82
N ALA A 120 -6.99 3.69 21.65
CA ALA A 120 -7.45 3.12 20.39
C ALA A 120 -6.75 1.76 20.17
N PRO A 121 -7.42 0.75 19.62
CA PRO A 121 -6.81 -0.56 19.40
C PRO A 121 -5.54 -0.42 18.55
N ALA A 122 -4.45 -1.03 18.98
CA ALA A 122 -3.15 -0.99 18.31
C ALA A 122 -3.09 -1.96 17.11
N LEU A 123 -3.89 -3.04 17.13
CA LEU A 123 -4.03 -3.98 16.04
C LEU A 123 -5.26 -3.64 15.18
N PRO A 124 -5.12 -3.42 13.85
CA PRO A 124 -6.23 -3.01 12.99
C PRO A 124 -7.30 -4.12 12.83
N GLU A 125 -6.89 -5.40 12.76
CA GLU A 125 -7.81 -6.54 12.51
C GLU A 125 -7.56 -7.75 13.44
N PRO A 126 -7.90 -7.65 14.74
CA PRO A 126 -7.61 -8.72 15.70
C PRO A 126 -8.30 -10.05 15.39
N LEU A 127 -9.52 -10.02 14.80
CA LEU A 127 -10.25 -11.23 14.40
C LEU A 127 -9.60 -11.93 13.20
N ALA A 128 -9.02 -11.17 12.26
CA ALA A 128 -8.32 -11.72 11.10
C ALA A 128 -7.04 -12.44 11.56
N LEU A 129 -6.27 -11.82 12.47
CA LEU A 129 -5.09 -12.43 13.10
C LEU A 129 -5.45 -13.69 13.90
N GLN A 130 -6.56 -13.66 14.64
CA GLN A 130 -7.06 -14.83 15.37
C GLN A 130 -7.36 -16.01 14.43
N ARG A 131 -7.98 -15.74 13.27
CA ARG A 131 -8.26 -16.76 12.24
C ARG A 131 -6.95 -17.29 11.64
N GLY A 132 -5.97 -16.41 11.38
CA GLY A 132 -4.67 -16.78 10.84
C GLY A 132 -3.85 -17.70 11.75
N LEU A 133 -4.07 -17.67 13.07
CA LEU A 133 -3.39 -18.56 14.02
C LEU A 133 -4.01 -19.96 14.13
N ARG A 134 -5.22 -20.20 13.60
CA ARG A 134 -5.92 -21.50 13.70
C ARG A 134 -5.14 -22.70 13.15
N PRO A 135 -4.32 -22.60 12.07
CA PRO A 135 -3.52 -23.72 11.60
C PRO A 135 -2.62 -24.34 12.68
N LEU A 136 -2.18 -23.56 13.69
CA LEU A 136 -1.37 -24.05 14.83
C LEU A 136 -2.11 -25.04 15.74
N GLN A 137 -3.43 -25.15 15.65
CA GLN A 137 -4.19 -26.25 16.29
C GLN A 137 -3.74 -27.63 15.77
N ARG A 138 -3.16 -27.69 14.58
CA ARG A 138 -2.62 -28.92 13.98
C ARG A 138 -1.13 -29.13 14.27
N TYR A 139 -0.49 -28.20 14.99
CA TYR A 139 0.93 -28.29 15.31
C TYR A 139 1.26 -29.56 16.11
N ARG A 140 2.34 -30.23 15.72
CA ARG A 140 2.83 -31.43 16.40
C ARG A 140 4.30 -31.26 16.74
N ALA A 141 4.61 -31.36 18.03
CA ALA A 141 5.99 -31.37 18.50
C ALA A 141 6.74 -32.58 17.91
N PRO A 142 7.97 -32.40 17.41
CA PRO A 142 8.73 -33.45 16.72
C PRO A 142 9.32 -34.50 17.66
N VAL A 143 9.46 -34.20 18.96
CA VAL A 143 9.90 -35.20 19.94
C VAL A 143 8.72 -36.11 20.28
N ARG A 144 8.84 -37.41 19.96
CA ARG A 144 7.86 -38.44 20.34
C ARG A 144 7.60 -38.33 21.86
N PRO A 145 6.36 -38.10 22.31
CA PRO A 145 6.04 -38.23 23.73
C PRO A 145 6.36 -39.66 24.17
N VAL A 146 7.07 -39.82 25.29
CA VAL A 146 7.08 -41.11 25.99
C VAL A 146 5.63 -41.42 26.37
N PRO A 147 5.07 -42.59 26.02
CA PRO A 147 3.68 -42.94 26.34
C PRO A 147 3.56 -43.06 27.86
N ARG A 148 2.74 -42.21 28.50
CA ARG A 148 2.66 -42.17 29.97
C ARG A 148 1.25 -41.93 30.51
N THR A 149 0.22 -42.45 29.85
CA THR A 149 -1.06 -42.63 30.56
C THR A 149 -1.43 -44.11 30.54
N LEU A 150 -1.63 -44.67 31.74
CA LEU A 150 -2.13 -46.03 31.91
C LEU A 150 -3.56 -46.07 31.38
N ASP A 151 -3.85 -47.00 30.49
CA ASP A 151 -5.22 -47.34 30.10
C ASP A 151 -5.72 -48.34 31.15
N GLU A 152 -6.34 -47.82 32.20
CA GLU A 152 -6.80 -48.62 33.34
C GLU A 152 -7.77 -49.72 32.91
N GLN A 153 -8.64 -49.43 31.95
CA GLN A 153 -9.62 -50.37 31.40
C GLN A 153 -8.92 -51.50 30.63
N ALA A 154 -8.06 -51.16 29.67
CA ALA A 154 -7.34 -52.16 28.88
C ALA A 154 -6.31 -52.94 29.73
N THR A 155 -5.78 -52.31 30.78
CA THR A 155 -4.91 -52.96 31.77
C THR A 155 -5.72 -53.95 32.61
N ALA A 156 -6.92 -53.58 33.05
CA ALA A 156 -7.80 -54.46 33.82
C ALA A 156 -8.28 -55.65 32.98
N GLU A 157 -8.68 -55.43 31.73
CA GLU A 157 -9.09 -56.48 30.80
C GLU A 157 -7.94 -57.44 30.51
N ARG A 158 -6.75 -56.91 30.21
CA ARG A 158 -5.56 -57.75 29.97
C ARG A 158 -5.08 -58.48 31.22
N ALA A 159 -5.25 -57.88 32.40
CA ALA A 159 -4.96 -58.54 33.66
C ALA A 159 -5.96 -59.66 33.96
N ALA A 160 -7.24 -59.46 33.63
CA ALA A 160 -8.26 -60.49 33.76
C ALA A 160 -8.02 -61.67 32.81
N GLU A 161 -7.58 -61.41 31.57
CA GLU A 161 -7.30 -62.45 30.58
C GLU A 161 -5.99 -63.22 30.85
N SER A 162 -4.95 -62.53 31.31
CA SER A 162 -3.61 -63.12 31.47
C SER A 162 -3.28 -63.56 32.90
N GLY A 163 -4.07 -63.15 33.89
CA GLY A 163 -3.80 -63.38 35.33
C GLY A 163 -2.63 -62.56 35.89
N LEU A 164 -2.00 -61.70 35.07
CA LEU A 164 -0.87 -60.85 35.44
C LEU A 164 -1.23 -59.39 35.20
N VAL A 165 -0.97 -58.51 36.17
CA VAL A 165 -1.22 -57.06 36.02
C VAL A 165 -0.14 -56.45 35.14
N LEU A 166 -0.37 -56.49 33.82
CA LEU A 166 0.50 -55.91 32.81
C LEU A 166 -0.06 -54.54 32.37
N PRO A 167 0.57 -53.42 32.76
CA PRO A 167 0.07 -52.08 32.44
C PRO A 167 0.03 -51.83 30.94
N VAL A 168 -1.17 -51.58 30.41
CA VAL A 168 -1.39 -51.16 29.02
C VAL A 168 -1.30 -49.64 28.98
N LEU A 169 -0.30 -49.11 28.26
CA LEU A 169 -0.09 -47.67 28.15
C LEU A 169 -0.76 -47.14 26.87
N ARG A 170 -1.53 -46.07 27.01
CA ARG A 170 -2.07 -45.29 25.89
C ARG A 170 -1.31 -43.98 25.71
N THR A 171 -1.30 -43.47 24.49
CA THR A 171 -0.72 -42.16 24.17
C THR A 171 -1.74 -41.07 24.50
N ASP A 172 -1.42 -40.17 25.43
CA ASP A 172 -2.29 -39.04 25.74
C ASP A 172 -2.37 -38.08 24.53
N ARG A 173 -3.56 -37.98 23.93
CA ARG A 173 -3.83 -37.13 22.75
C ARG A 173 -4.18 -35.70 23.14
N ARG A 174 -3.52 -35.09 24.12
CA ARG A 174 -3.70 -33.66 24.42
C ARG A 174 -2.83 -32.81 23.48
N ARG A 175 -3.52 -32.20 22.51
CA ARG A 175 -3.05 -31.62 21.24
C ARG A 175 -2.76 -30.11 21.33
N GLU A 176 -1.89 -29.63 22.22
CA GLU A 176 -1.80 -28.18 22.39
C GLU A 176 -0.35 -27.68 22.50
N ALA A 177 0.04 -26.85 21.54
CA ALA A 177 1.26 -26.05 21.59
C ALA A 177 1.22 -25.09 22.81
N ARG A 178 2.38 -24.72 23.35
CA ARG A 178 2.49 -23.60 24.30
C ARG A 178 3.10 -22.41 23.58
N LEU A 179 2.57 -21.21 23.79
CA LEU A 179 3.12 -20.00 23.19
C LEU A 179 3.93 -19.20 24.22
N LEU A 180 5.15 -18.84 23.85
CA LEU A 180 5.94 -17.82 24.52
C LEU A 180 5.95 -16.56 23.65
N LEU A 181 5.33 -15.50 24.13
CA LEU A 181 5.48 -14.15 23.61
C LEU A 181 6.62 -13.47 24.36
N LEU A 182 7.70 -13.16 23.65
CA LEU A 182 8.85 -12.44 24.20
C LEU A 182 8.86 -11.02 23.61
N MET A 183 9.15 -10.03 24.44
CA MET A 183 9.36 -8.66 23.99
C MET A 183 10.69 -8.16 24.54
N ASP A 184 11.56 -7.59 23.70
CA ASP A 184 12.74 -6.90 24.22
C ASP A 184 12.35 -5.57 24.87
N VAL A 185 13.10 -5.15 25.88
CA VAL A 185 12.91 -3.88 26.58
C VAL A 185 14.03 -2.93 26.17
N SER A 186 13.66 -1.79 25.59
CA SER A 186 14.56 -0.78 25.05
C SER A 186 13.86 0.60 25.08
N THR A 187 14.52 1.65 24.63
CA THR A 187 13.94 3.01 24.62
C THR A 187 12.71 3.15 23.70
N SER A 188 12.57 2.29 22.69
CA SER A 188 11.48 2.27 21.71
C SER A 188 10.34 1.31 22.07
N THR A 189 10.45 0.51 23.14
CA THR A 189 9.54 -0.62 23.39
C THR A 189 8.22 -0.23 24.04
N VAL A 190 8.14 0.95 24.66
CA VAL A 190 6.90 1.39 25.32
C VAL A 190 5.75 1.57 24.33
N VAL A 191 6.07 1.93 23.07
CA VAL A 191 5.11 2.10 21.98
C VAL A 191 4.38 0.78 21.63
N TRP A 192 5.06 -0.35 21.82
CA TRP A 192 4.60 -1.66 21.38
C TRP A 192 3.92 -2.47 22.48
N GLN A 193 3.88 -1.98 23.73
CA GLN A 193 3.31 -2.71 24.86
C GLN A 193 1.83 -3.03 24.65
N GLN A 194 1.06 -2.06 24.15
CA GLN A 194 -0.35 -2.28 23.85
C GLN A 194 -0.54 -3.32 22.73
N ALA A 195 0.29 -3.27 21.68
CA ALA A 195 0.24 -4.25 20.60
C ALA A 195 0.57 -5.67 21.11
N LEU A 196 1.50 -5.80 22.07
CA LEU A 196 1.80 -7.07 22.74
C LEU A 196 0.60 -7.59 23.54
N ASP A 197 -0.06 -6.73 24.31
CA ASP A 197 -1.22 -7.10 25.11
C ASP A 197 -2.40 -7.54 24.25
N GLU A 198 -2.66 -6.84 23.15
CA GLU A 198 -3.68 -7.21 22.17
C GLU A 198 -3.32 -8.51 21.45
N LEU A 199 -2.04 -8.68 21.05
CA LEU A 199 -1.56 -9.94 20.45
C LEU A 199 -1.70 -11.12 21.43
N ARG A 200 -1.39 -10.91 22.71
CA ARG A 200 -1.60 -11.91 23.77
C ARG A 200 -3.07 -12.33 23.85
N GLN A 201 -4.00 -11.37 23.79
CA GLN A 201 -5.43 -11.66 23.78
C GLN A 201 -5.86 -12.42 22.53
N VAL A 202 -5.38 -12.02 21.35
CA VAL A 202 -5.63 -12.69 20.06
C VAL A 202 -5.14 -14.14 20.12
N CYS A 203 -3.92 -14.38 20.57
CA CYS A 203 -3.36 -15.72 20.72
C CYS A 203 -4.13 -16.56 21.74
N ALA A 204 -4.50 -15.99 22.88
CA ALA A 204 -5.28 -16.70 23.91
C ALA A 204 -6.68 -17.10 23.40
N ARG A 205 -7.30 -16.27 22.55
CA ARG A 205 -8.62 -16.54 21.95
C ARG A 205 -8.56 -17.41 20.68
N ALA A 206 -7.39 -17.66 20.12
CA ALA A 206 -7.25 -18.45 18.89
C ALA A 206 -7.57 -19.95 19.09
N GLY A 207 -7.57 -20.44 20.33
CA GLY A 207 -7.82 -21.84 20.66
C GLY A 207 -6.72 -22.80 20.17
N ALA A 208 -5.55 -22.26 19.79
CA ALA A 208 -4.42 -23.04 19.28
C ALA A 208 -3.39 -23.40 20.37
N PHE A 209 -3.44 -22.73 21.53
CA PHE A 209 -2.41 -22.85 22.56
C PHE A 209 -3.03 -23.24 23.90
N ARG A 210 -2.36 -24.14 24.61
CA ARG A 210 -2.71 -24.50 26.00
C ARG A 210 -2.48 -23.34 26.96
N GLU A 211 -1.43 -22.60 26.70
CA GLU A 211 -0.92 -21.53 27.54
C GLU A 211 -0.26 -20.48 26.65
N VAL A 212 -0.52 -19.21 26.96
CA VAL A 212 0.15 -18.06 26.35
C VAL A 212 0.91 -17.33 27.45
N GLN A 213 2.23 -17.51 27.48
CA GLN A 213 3.14 -16.91 28.44
C GLN A 213 3.78 -15.66 27.85
N VAL A 214 3.80 -14.55 28.60
CA VAL A 214 4.51 -13.33 28.21
C VAL A 214 5.77 -13.17 29.07
N ARG A 215 6.89 -12.81 28.44
CA ARG A 215 8.15 -12.48 29.11
C ARG A 215 8.81 -11.26 28.46
N TYR A 216 9.55 -10.51 29.25
CA TYR A 216 10.29 -9.33 28.82
C TYR A 216 11.78 -9.60 28.88
N LEU A 217 12.52 -9.25 27.83
CA LEU A 217 13.96 -9.41 27.74
C LEU A 217 14.64 -8.08 28.10
N HIS A 218 15.38 -8.10 29.19
CA HIS A 218 16.15 -6.97 29.72
C HIS A 218 17.64 -7.19 29.50
N GLU A 219 18.38 -6.09 29.41
CA GLU A 219 19.83 -6.11 29.44
C GLU A 219 20.31 -6.08 30.90
N THR A 220 21.03 -7.12 31.33
CA THR A 220 21.68 -7.13 32.66
C THR A 220 22.83 -6.10 32.70
N PRO A 221 23.33 -5.70 33.88
CA PRO A 221 24.50 -4.81 33.98
C PRO A 221 25.76 -5.32 33.25
N GLY A 222 25.92 -6.64 33.08
CA GLY A 222 26.98 -7.25 32.24
C GLY A 222 26.67 -7.28 30.73
N GLY A 223 25.60 -6.61 30.31
CA GLY A 223 25.04 -6.60 28.96
C GLY A 223 24.33 -7.88 28.54
N LEU A 224 24.29 -8.93 29.38
CA LEU A 224 23.75 -10.24 29.01
C LEU A 224 22.21 -10.19 29.00
N PRO A 225 21.53 -10.93 28.11
CA PRO A 225 20.08 -10.98 28.09
C PRO A 225 19.56 -11.67 29.37
N GLY A 226 18.60 -11.05 30.05
CA GLY A 226 17.88 -11.59 31.20
C GLY A 226 16.37 -11.50 30.98
N CYS A 227 15.59 -12.43 31.52
CA CYS A 227 14.13 -12.46 31.35
C CYS A 227 13.39 -12.09 32.65
N ALA A 228 12.37 -11.25 32.53
CA ALA A 228 11.46 -10.88 33.60
C ALA A 228 10.00 -11.18 33.25
N ALA A 229 9.13 -11.19 34.27
CA ALA A 229 7.68 -11.31 34.09
C ALA A 229 7.00 -9.99 33.69
N GLY A 230 7.64 -8.84 33.96
CA GLY A 230 7.11 -7.52 33.67
C GLY A 230 8.12 -6.61 32.95
N PRO A 231 7.64 -5.48 32.40
CA PRO A 231 8.47 -4.52 31.66
C PRO A 231 9.28 -3.58 32.58
N GLU A 232 9.02 -3.58 33.90
CA GLU A 232 9.64 -2.66 34.84
C GLU A 232 11.15 -2.89 35.01
N PRO A 233 11.98 -1.82 35.00
CA PRO A 233 13.41 -1.94 35.29
C PRO A 233 13.62 -2.39 36.74
N GLY A 234 14.46 -3.40 36.96
CA GLY A 234 14.83 -3.87 38.31
C GLY A 234 14.06 -5.09 38.82
N ALA A 235 13.17 -5.68 38.03
CA ALA A 235 12.61 -7.00 38.34
C ALA A 235 13.71 -8.07 38.39
N PRO A 236 13.60 -9.11 39.25
CA PRO A 236 14.57 -10.20 39.29
C PRO A 236 14.65 -10.89 37.92
N LEU A 237 15.86 -10.94 37.36
CA LEU A 237 16.12 -11.48 36.02
C LEU A 237 16.49 -12.96 36.10
N SER A 238 15.77 -13.78 35.36
CA SER A 238 16.10 -15.19 35.14
C SER A 238 16.92 -15.36 33.87
N ALA A 239 17.78 -16.39 33.83
CA ALA A 239 18.52 -16.75 32.62
C ALA A 239 17.54 -17.15 31.48
N PRO A 240 17.63 -16.55 30.28
CA PRO A 240 16.75 -16.88 29.15
C PRO A 240 16.81 -18.36 28.74
N GLU A 241 17.92 -19.05 29.04
CA GLU A 241 18.09 -20.48 28.81
C GLU A 241 16.99 -21.32 29.49
N GLN A 242 16.44 -20.86 30.61
CA GLN A 242 15.31 -21.52 31.30
C GLN A 242 14.01 -21.50 30.47
N LEU A 243 13.92 -20.63 29.46
CA LEU A 243 12.78 -20.54 28.56
C LEU A 243 12.92 -21.45 27.33
N SER A 244 14.06 -22.12 27.14
CA SER A 244 14.23 -23.14 26.11
C SER A 244 13.40 -24.38 26.45
N ASP A 245 12.67 -24.90 25.46
CA ASP A 245 11.94 -26.17 25.58
C ASP A 245 12.48 -27.15 24.52
N PRO A 246 13.41 -28.04 24.89
CA PRO A 246 13.99 -29.00 23.96
C PRO A 246 12.98 -30.06 23.49
N THR A 247 11.78 -30.14 24.10
CA THR A 247 10.71 -31.03 23.64
C THR A 247 10.01 -30.53 22.37
N GLY A 248 10.26 -29.28 21.98
CA GLY A 248 9.64 -28.65 20.80
C GLY A 248 8.13 -28.40 20.95
N ARG A 249 7.58 -28.43 22.17
CA ARG A 249 6.15 -28.15 22.43
C ARG A 249 5.86 -26.65 22.54
N ARG A 250 6.88 -25.84 22.83
CA ARG A 250 6.81 -24.39 22.87
C ARG A 250 7.06 -23.77 21.49
N VAL A 251 6.20 -22.85 21.09
CA VAL A 251 6.36 -21.95 19.95
C VAL A 251 6.72 -20.57 20.50
N THR A 252 7.70 -19.90 19.90
CA THR A 252 8.16 -18.58 20.37
C THR A 252 7.90 -17.50 19.33
N LEU A 253 7.23 -16.42 19.73
CA LEU A 253 7.12 -15.19 18.95
C LEU A 253 7.83 -14.06 19.69
N VAL A 254 8.76 -13.40 19.01
CA VAL A 254 9.52 -12.28 19.58
C VAL A 254 9.02 -10.98 18.96
N LEU A 255 8.33 -10.14 19.72
CA LEU A 255 7.93 -8.81 19.30
C LEU A 255 9.09 -7.84 19.54
N SER A 256 9.67 -7.30 18.47
CA SER A 256 10.81 -6.40 18.57
C SER A 256 10.96 -5.52 17.34
N ASP A 257 11.46 -4.30 17.49
CA ASP A 257 11.88 -3.43 16.38
C ASP A 257 13.30 -3.75 15.85
N CYS A 258 13.97 -4.74 16.44
CA CYS A 258 15.32 -5.18 16.11
C CYS A 258 16.37 -4.04 16.11
N ALA A 259 16.14 -2.98 16.88
CA ALA A 259 17.03 -1.80 16.94
C ALA A 259 17.79 -1.66 18.28
N GLY A 260 17.36 -2.41 19.31
CA GLY A 260 17.91 -2.29 20.66
C GLY A 260 19.41 -2.68 20.83
N PRO A 261 20.05 -2.28 21.94
CA PRO A 261 21.48 -2.56 22.20
C PRO A 261 21.85 -4.05 22.17
N MET A 262 20.96 -4.91 22.68
CA MET A 262 21.18 -6.37 22.66
C MET A 262 21.10 -6.97 21.24
N TRP A 263 20.37 -6.35 20.32
CA TRP A 263 20.40 -6.69 18.90
C TRP A 263 21.68 -6.18 18.24
N ARG A 264 22.11 -4.96 18.56
CA ARG A 264 23.37 -4.40 18.05
C ARG A 264 24.58 -5.26 18.43
N SER A 265 24.62 -5.74 19.66
CA SER A 265 25.72 -6.58 20.17
C SER A 265 25.68 -8.04 19.70
N GLY A 266 24.70 -8.43 18.88
CA GLY A 266 24.56 -9.81 18.41
C GLY A 266 24.04 -10.79 19.48
N ARG A 267 23.67 -10.32 20.68
CA ARG A 267 23.31 -11.20 21.81
C ARG A 267 21.94 -11.85 21.61
N VAL A 268 20.95 -11.11 21.11
CA VAL A 268 19.63 -11.66 20.78
C VAL A 268 19.72 -12.66 19.63
N GLN A 269 20.50 -12.36 18.59
CA GLN A 269 20.68 -13.26 17.44
C GLN A 269 21.29 -14.60 17.87
N ARG A 270 22.29 -14.59 18.77
CA ARG A 270 22.85 -15.82 19.34
C ARG A 270 21.85 -16.59 20.20
N LEU A 271 20.97 -15.91 20.92
CA LEU A 271 19.88 -16.54 21.68
C LEU A 271 18.86 -17.20 20.73
N LEU A 272 18.41 -16.47 19.70
CA LEU A 272 17.49 -16.97 18.69
C LEU A 272 18.07 -18.16 17.92
N HIS A 273 19.37 -18.15 17.61
CA HIS A 273 20.04 -19.30 17.00
C HIS A 273 19.92 -20.57 17.86
N ARG A 274 20.12 -20.46 19.18
CA ARG A 274 19.97 -21.61 20.09
C ARG A 274 18.54 -22.11 20.14
N TRP A 275 17.55 -21.21 20.18
CA TRP A 275 16.14 -21.59 20.27
C TRP A 275 15.58 -22.14 18.96
N ALA A 276 15.93 -21.52 17.83
CA ALA A 276 15.49 -21.96 16.50
C ALA A 276 16.01 -23.35 16.13
N ALA A 277 17.08 -23.82 16.77
CA ALA A 277 17.60 -25.18 16.60
C ALA A 277 16.71 -26.25 17.26
N THR A 278 15.90 -25.89 18.27
CA THR A 278 15.15 -26.86 19.10
C THR A 278 13.64 -26.65 19.11
N ALA A 279 13.15 -25.47 18.69
CA ALA A 279 11.73 -25.12 18.66
C ALA A 279 11.43 -24.07 17.58
N PRO A 280 10.17 -23.95 17.09
CA PRO A 280 9.80 -22.87 16.17
C PRO A 280 9.93 -21.49 16.82
N VAL A 281 10.66 -20.60 16.16
CA VAL A 281 10.87 -19.20 16.58
C VAL A 281 10.56 -18.30 15.40
N ALA A 282 9.81 -17.22 15.61
CA ALA A 282 9.66 -16.14 14.64
C ALA A 282 9.74 -14.77 15.33
N VAL A 283 10.21 -13.77 14.59
CA VAL A 283 10.25 -12.38 15.04
C VAL A 283 9.07 -11.65 14.43
N VAL A 284 8.20 -11.11 15.27
CA VAL A 284 7.13 -10.19 14.85
C VAL A 284 7.73 -8.80 14.83
N GLN A 285 7.88 -8.25 13.62
CA GLN A 285 8.53 -6.98 13.40
C GLN A 285 7.47 -5.91 13.07
N PRO A 286 7.12 -5.03 14.02
CA PRO A 286 6.05 -4.06 13.81
C PRO A 286 6.47 -2.84 12.96
N LEU A 287 7.75 -2.71 12.58
CA LEU A 287 8.18 -1.72 11.59
C LEU A 287 7.64 -2.03 10.18
N PRO A 288 7.50 -1.02 9.29
CA PRO A 288 7.19 -1.27 7.89
C PRO A 288 8.24 -2.16 7.22
N GLN A 289 7.80 -3.08 6.34
CA GLN A 289 8.67 -4.09 5.73
C GLN A 289 9.91 -3.53 5.04
N ARG A 290 9.79 -2.34 4.41
CA ARG A 290 10.92 -1.67 3.73
C ARG A 290 12.05 -1.25 4.68
N MET A 291 11.77 -1.12 5.97
CA MET A 291 12.77 -0.79 7.00
C MET A 291 13.47 -2.03 7.55
N TRP A 292 12.94 -3.24 7.34
CA TRP A 292 13.46 -4.46 7.96
C TRP A 292 14.92 -4.75 7.59
N LEU A 293 15.31 -4.45 6.34
CA LEU A 293 16.69 -4.59 5.86
C LEU A 293 17.69 -3.68 6.58
N ARG A 294 17.23 -2.62 7.25
CA ARG A 294 18.05 -1.63 7.95
C ARG A 294 18.12 -1.86 9.47
N THR A 295 17.47 -2.90 9.98
CA THR A 295 17.53 -3.28 11.40
C THR A 295 18.76 -4.14 11.70
N HIS A 296 19.01 -4.45 12.96
CA HIS A 296 20.08 -5.38 13.36
C HIS A 296 19.71 -6.87 13.14
N LEU A 297 18.51 -7.15 12.61
CA LEU A 297 18.15 -8.43 12.00
C LEU A 297 17.61 -8.20 10.58
N PRO A 298 18.49 -7.98 9.57
CA PRO A 298 18.07 -7.68 8.21
C PRO A 298 17.21 -8.80 7.61
N ALA A 299 15.90 -8.56 7.50
CA ALA A 299 14.97 -9.53 6.94
C ALA A 299 14.99 -9.44 5.40
N ARG A 300 15.37 -10.52 4.74
CA ARG A 300 15.33 -10.64 3.28
C ARG A 300 14.10 -11.41 2.84
N ARG A 301 13.55 -11.08 1.67
CA ARG A 301 12.48 -11.87 1.04
C ARG A 301 13.07 -13.12 0.38
N GLY A 302 12.26 -14.18 0.34
CA GLY A 302 12.63 -15.46 -0.23
C GLY A 302 11.63 -16.56 0.10
N LEU A 303 12.04 -17.79 -0.18
CA LEU A 303 11.24 -18.98 0.07
C LEU A 303 11.71 -19.69 1.34
N LEU A 304 10.88 -19.68 2.39
CA LEU A 304 11.05 -20.54 3.55
C LEU A 304 10.53 -21.94 3.25
N ARG A 305 11.27 -22.98 3.61
CA ARG A 305 10.87 -24.37 3.41
C ARG A 305 11.06 -25.19 4.67
N ARG A 306 10.03 -25.91 5.08
CA ARG A 306 10.10 -26.85 6.21
C ARG A 306 10.93 -28.07 5.82
N ARG A 307 12.02 -28.32 6.54
CA ARG A 307 12.89 -29.48 6.38
C ARG A 307 12.59 -30.55 7.42
N GLU A 308 13.08 -31.75 7.15
CA GLU A 308 13.08 -32.85 8.10
C GLU A 308 14.11 -32.57 9.21
N GLY A 309 13.71 -32.68 10.48
CA GLY A 309 14.59 -32.42 11.62
C GLY A 309 13.84 -31.98 12.90
N PRO A 310 14.57 -31.74 14.01
CA PRO A 310 13.98 -31.18 15.23
C PRO A 310 13.26 -29.87 14.92
N ALA A 311 12.16 -29.63 15.63
CA ALA A 311 11.29 -28.45 15.53
C ALA A 311 10.74 -28.05 14.16
N GLY A 312 10.87 -28.88 13.12
CA GLY A 312 10.52 -28.43 11.76
C GLY A 312 11.52 -27.42 11.22
N SER A 313 12.82 -27.71 11.37
CA SER A 313 13.97 -26.97 10.83
C SER A 313 13.61 -26.25 9.52
N LEU A 314 13.85 -24.94 9.46
CA LEU A 314 13.55 -24.14 8.29
C LEU A 314 14.79 -24.00 7.41
N GLY A 315 14.62 -24.23 6.11
CA GLY A 315 15.54 -23.76 5.08
C GLY A 315 15.02 -22.43 4.53
N PHE A 316 15.92 -21.55 4.09
CA PHE A 316 15.57 -20.28 3.47
C PHE A 316 16.38 -20.07 2.20
N LEU A 317 15.67 -19.84 1.10
CA LEU A 317 16.23 -19.47 -0.20
C LEU A 317 15.92 -17.99 -0.44
N PRO A 318 16.85 -17.07 -0.19
CA PRO A 318 16.62 -15.64 -0.42
C PRO A 318 16.53 -15.34 -1.92
N ASP A 319 15.72 -14.34 -2.29
CA ASP A 319 15.60 -13.90 -3.70
C ASP A 319 16.93 -13.35 -4.25
N ARG A 320 17.78 -12.82 -3.37
CA ARG A 320 19.08 -12.23 -3.72
C ARG A 320 20.19 -12.64 -2.74
N GLY A 321 21.29 -13.11 -3.31
CA GLY A 321 22.55 -13.42 -2.62
C GLY A 321 22.57 -14.77 -1.90
N PRO A 322 23.75 -15.30 -1.57
CA PRO A 322 23.87 -16.62 -0.94
C PRO A 322 23.50 -16.61 0.55
N ALA A 323 23.08 -17.78 1.06
CA ALA A 323 22.88 -18.02 2.48
C ALA A 323 24.24 -18.10 3.21
N PRO A 324 24.43 -17.44 4.36
CA PRO A 324 25.65 -17.57 5.14
C PRO A 324 25.84 -19.01 5.65
N ALA A 325 27.06 -19.53 5.57
CA ALA A 325 27.38 -20.88 6.06
C ALA A 325 27.11 -21.00 7.57
N GLY A 326 26.44 -22.08 7.98
CA GLY A 326 26.11 -22.36 9.38
C GLY A 326 25.06 -21.44 10.01
N ALA A 327 24.38 -20.58 9.23
CA ALA A 327 23.31 -19.74 9.73
C ALA A 327 21.94 -20.44 9.69
N LEU A 328 21.10 -20.16 10.68
CA LEU A 328 19.71 -20.59 10.72
C LEU A 328 18.78 -19.44 10.31
N PRO A 329 17.74 -19.69 9.50
CA PRO A 329 16.77 -18.66 9.17
C PRO A 329 15.72 -18.52 10.26
N VAL A 330 15.48 -17.29 10.70
CA VAL A 330 14.38 -16.93 11.60
C VAL A 330 13.35 -16.14 10.79
N PRO A 331 12.12 -16.65 10.63
CA PRO A 331 11.03 -15.93 9.97
C PRO A 331 10.77 -14.58 10.63
N VAL A 332 10.56 -13.55 9.81
CA VAL A 332 10.18 -12.21 10.24
C VAL A 332 8.77 -11.93 9.73
N LEU A 333 7.85 -11.70 10.65
CA LEU A 333 6.41 -11.62 10.41
C LEU A 333 5.92 -10.18 10.59
N ALA A 334 5.03 -9.76 9.69
CA ALA A 334 4.22 -8.57 9.90
C ALA A 334 2.99 -8.94 10.74
N LEU A 335 2.43 -7.98 11.49
CA LEU A 335 1.16 -8.14 12.22
C LEU A 335 -0.05 -8.07 11.27
N ARG A 336 -0.04 -8.91 10.23
CA ARG A 336 -1.11 -9.04 9.23
C ARG A 336 -1.52 -10.51 9.09
N ARG A 337 -2.76 -10.75 8.68
CA ARG A 337 -3.33 -12.10 8.63
C ARG A 337 -2.50 -13.02 7.74
N GLU A 338 -2.13 -12.57 6.55
CA GLU A 338 -1.45 -13.38 5.52
C GLU A 338 -0.09 -13.87 6.03
N SER A 339 0.66 -12.97 6.69
CA SER A 339 1.98 -13.27 7.24
C SER A 339 1.92 -14.27 8.39
N VAL A 340 0.98 -14.07 9.32
CA VAL A 340 0.78 -14.96 10.47
C VAL A 340 0.20 -16.31 10.04
N GLU A 341 -0.76 -16.31 9.12
CA GLU A 341 -1.41 -17.51 8.59
C GLU A 341 -0.46 -18.37 7.76
N GLY A 342 0.33 -17.75 6.88
CA GLY A 342 1.36 -18.43 6.10
C GLY A 342 2.38 -19.12 6.99
N TRP A 343 2.90 -18.42 8.00
CA TRP A 343 3.84 -19.00 8.97
C TRP A 343 3.21 -20.09 9.83
N ALA A 344 1.98 -19.90 10.32
CA ALA A 344 1.25 -20.89 11.10
C ALA A 344 1.03 -22.18 10.30
N ARG A 345 0.67 -22.08 9.01
CA ARG A 345 0.55 -23.22 8.09
C ARG A 345 1.90 -23.88 7.84
N LEU A 346 2.96 -23.11 7.61
CA LEU A 346 4.31 -23.62 7.38
C LEU A 346 4.78 -24.47 8.56
N VAL A 347 4.67 -23.97 9.79
CA VAL A 347 5.15 -24.67 10.99
C VAL A 347 4.28 -25.89 11.33
N SER A 348 2.98 -25.83 11.04
CA SER A 348 2.02 -26.90 11.37
C SER A 348 1.85 -27.96 10.31
N GLY A 349 2.29 -27.72 9.08
CA GLY A 349 2.10 -28.64 7.97
C GLY A 349 3.23 -29.63 7.78
N ALA A 350 3.25 -30.29 6.62
CA ALA A 350 4.14 -31.40 6.33
C ALA A 350 5.57 -30.95 5.99
N THR A 351 6.53 -31.87 6.12
CA THR A 351 7.90 -31.66 5.61
C THR A 351 7.84 -31.36 4.11
N GLY A 352 8.62 -30.38 3.66
CA GLY A 352 8.65 -29.96 2.25
C GLY A 352 7.72 -28.79 1.93
N GLN A 353 6.80 -28.41 2.82
CA GLN A 353 5.97 -27.22 2.64
C GLN A 353 6.83 -25.96 2.56
N SER A 354 6.47 -25.07 1.65
CA SER A 354 7.18 -23.82 1.41
C SER A 354 6.25 -22.61 1.57
N LEU A 355 6.83 -21.46 1.91
CA LEU A 355 6.16 -20.18 2.11
C LEU A 355 7.06 -19.06 1.60
N ALA A 356 6.53 -18.22 0.69
CA ALA A 356 7.17 -16.96 0.34
C ALA A 356 7.05 -16.00 1.54
N ALA A 357 8.16 -15.63 2.16
CA ALA A 357 8.19 -14.85 3.39
C ALA A 357 9.55 -14.18 3.61
N ALA A 358 9.60 -13.26 4.57
CA ALA A 358 10.85 -12.66 4.99
C ALA A 358 11.52 -13.48 6.10
N ALA A 359 12.85 -13.58 6.05
CA ALA A 359 13.62 -14.19 7.13
C ALA A 359 14.96 -13.47 7.35
N GLY A 360 15.39 -13.43 8.61
CA GLY A 360 16.71 -12.97 9.02
C GLY A 360 17.62 -14.15 9.34
N TRP A 361 18.92 -14.00 9.13
CA TRP A 361 19.91 -15.04 9.43
C TRP A 361 20.51 -14.85 10.82
N VAL A 362 20.52 -15.93 11.62
CA VAL A 362 21.17 -15.96 12.94
C VAL A 362 22.28 -17.02 12.97
N ARG A 363 23.31 -16.79 13.78
CA ARG A 363 24.51 -17.66 13.87
C ARG A 363 24.87 -17.93 15.33
N ALA A 364 25.51 -19.06 15.61
CA ALA A 364 26.04 -19.36 16.94
C ALA A 364 27.08 -18.31 17.40
N ASP A 365 27.88 -17.82 16.45
CA ASP A 365 28.94 -16.84 16.61
C ASP A 365 28.54 -15.44 16.08
N HIS A 366 27.24 -15.11 16.09
CA HIS A 366 26.74 -13.89 15.44
C HIS A 366 27.51 -12.63 15.92
N PRO A 367 28.13 -11.87 15.00
CA PRO A 367 28.99 -10.75 15.36
C PRO A 367 28.17 -9.54 15.85
N ALA A 368 28.81 -8.66 16.60
CA ALA A 368 28.24 -7.33 16.85
C ALA A 368 28.17 -6.54 15.53
N SER A 369 27.11 -5.75 15.37
CA SER A 369 26.88 -4.93 14.18
C SER A 369 27.88 -3.78 14.12
N GLY A 370 28.66 -3.71 13.03
CA GLY A 370 29.61 -2.63 12.75
C GLY A 370 28.97 -1.40 12.08
N ALA A 371 27.64 -1.34 11.99
CA ALA A 371 26.96 -0.18 11.41
C ALA A 371 27.26 1.06 12.28
N PRO A 372 27.82 2.14 11.72
CA PRO A 372 28.07 3.34 12.49
C PRO A 372 26.75 3.83 13.08
N VAL A 373 26.73 4.08 14.39
CA VAL A 373 25.69 4.91 15.00
C VAL A 373 25.71 6.18 14.17
N ARG A 374 24.68 6.44 13.37
CA ARG A 374 24.54 7.74 12.72
C ARG A 374 24.39 8.74 13.86
N ALA A 375 25.53 9.28 14.31
CA ALA A 375 25.56 10.48 15.11
C ALA A 375 24.59 11.43 14.43
N ALA A 376 23.59 11.88 15.19
CA ALA A 376 22.61 12.82 14.73
C ALA A 376 23.40 14.03 14.19
N GLN A 377 23.60 14.08 12.88
CA GLN A 377 24.04 15.31 12.24
C GLN A 377 23.04 16.37 12.71
N GLU A 378 23.55 17.50 13.16
CA GLU A 378 22.75 18.68 13.52
C GLU A 378 22.06 19.21 12.27
N ARG A 379 21.03 18.48 11.83
CA ARG A 379 20.14 18.85 10.73
C ARG A 379 19.09 19.79 11.29
N SER A 380 18.80 20.85 10.53
CA SER A 380 17.70 21.76 10.84
C SER A 380 16.36 21.03 10.84
N GLY A 381 15.33 21.60 11.47
CA GLY A 381 14.00 20.99 11.54
C GLY A 381 13.41 20.72 10.15
N GLU A 382 13.60 21.64 9.21
CA GLU A 382 13.15 21.49 7.82
C GLU A 382 13.88 20.39 7.05
N GLU A 383 15.19 20.24 7.26
CA GLU A 383 15.96 19.16 6.64
C GLU A 383 15.54 17.79 7.17
N ARG A 384 15.15 17.70 8.45
CA ARG A 384 14.59 16.49 9.04
C ARG A 384 13.24 16.16 8.43
N VAL A 385 12.36 17.14 8.28
CA VAL A 385 11.06 16.97 7.58
C VAL A 385 11.28 16.54 6.13
N ARG A 386 12.18 17.18 5.38
CA ARG A 386 12.54 16.78 4.00
C ARG A 386 13.13 15.37 3.93
N ALA A 387 13.98 14.98 4.89
CA ALA A 387 14.56 13.64 4.94
C ALA A 387 13.50 12.57 5.25
N PHE A 388 12.58 12.84 6.18
CA PHE A 388 11.47 11.96 6.48
C PHE A 388 10.51 11.86 5.30
N TRP A 389 10.17 12.96 4.62
CA TRP A 389 9.29 12.96 3.44
C TRP A 389 9.78 12.06 2.29
N ARG A 390 11.11 11.95 2.11
CA ARG A 390 11.71 11.08 1.08
C ARG A 390 11.61 9.59 1.39
N GLN A 391 11.38 9.20 2.65
CA GLN A 391 11.50 7.81 3.11
C GLN A 391 10.20 7.25 3.72
N ALA A 392 9.32 8.13 4.19
CA ALA A 392 8.09 7.79 4.89
C ALA A 392 6.93 7.45 3.95
N SER A 393 5.99 6.62 4.43
CA SER A 393 4.78 6.30 3.68
C SER A 393 3.89 7.54 3.52
N SER A 394 2.93 7.48 2.60
CA SER A 394 1.90 8.52 2.47
C SER A 394 1.10 8.66 3.76
N GLU A 395 0.73 7.56 4.42
CA GLU A 395 -0.01 7.62 5.69
C GLU A 395 0.85 8.20 6.82
N ALA A 396 2.14 7.85 6.90
CA ALA A 396 3.04 8.37 7.94
C ALA A 396 3.31 9.88 7.78
N ARG A 397 3.40 10.35 6.52
CA ARG A 397 3.49 11.78 6.21
C ARG A 397 2.23 12.54 6.65
N ARG A 398 1.04 12.00 6.35
CA ARG A 398 -0.24 12.58 6.78
C ARG A 398 -0.39 12.56 8.31
N LEU A 399 -0.05 11.44 8.94
CA LEU A 399 -0.07 11.32 10.40
C LEU A 399 0.84 12.35 11.06
N ALA A 400 2.07 12.53 10.59
CA ALA A 400 2.99 13.54 11.13
C ALA A 400 2.43 14.97 11.04
N VAL A 401 1.67 15.28 9.97
CA VAL A 401 0.98 16.56 9.80
C VAL A 401 -0.17 16.69 10.80
N TYR A 402 -1.04 15.70 10.97
CA TYR A 402 -2.13 15.75 11.96
C TYR A 402 -1.59 15.84 13.41
N LEU A 403 -0.52 15.10 13.71
CA LEU A 403 0.13 15.11 15.02
C LEU A 403 0.73 16.49 15.38
N SER A 404 0.98 17.34 14.39
CA SER A 404 1.47 18.71 14.62
C SER A 404 0.41 19.64 15.25
N ALA A 405 -0.86 19.24 15.24
CA ALA A 405 -2.00 20.01 15.75
C ALA A 405 -2.53 19.52 17.12
N VAL A 406 -1.97 18.46 17.68
CA VAL A 406 -2.47 17.81 18.89
C VAL A 406 -1.37 17.60 19.93
N PRO A 407 -1.72 17.47 21.22
CA PRO A 407 -0.78 17.01 22.23
C PRO A 407 -0.21 15.62 21.90
N LEU A 408 1.11 15.48 21.93
CA LEU A 408 1.83 14.26 21.56
C LEU A 408 1.94 13.24 22.71
N TYR A 409 0.81 12.97 23.38
CA TYR A 409 0.70 11.80 24.25
C TYR A 409 0.46 10.56 23.40
N LEU A 410 1.12 9.45 23.69
CA LEU A 410 0.99 8.23 22.90
C LEU A 410 -0.47 7.78 22.67
N PRO A 411 -1.37 7.80 23.70
CA PRO A 411 -2.79 7.47 23.49
C PRO A 411 -3.53 8.43 22.54
N VAL A 412 -3.16 9.72 22.55
CA VAL A 412 -3.72 10.74 21.65
C VAL A 412 -3.22 10.54 20.23
N MET A 413 -1.94 10.20 20.06
CA MET A 413 -1.36 9.90 18.75
C MET A 413 -2.03 8.69 18.10
N GLN A 414 -2.30 7.64 18.88
CA GLN A 414 -3.03 6.45 18.45
C GLN A 414 -4.50 6.76 18.11
N LEU A 415 -5.16 7.61 18.90
CA LEU A 415 -6.52 8.08 18.63
C LEU A 415 -6.59 8.82 17.29
N VAL A 416 -5.68 9.77 17.07
CA VAL A 416 -5.59 10.55 15.83
C VAL A 416 -5.34 9.65 14.63
N GLN A 417 -4.42 8.69 14.77
CA GLN A 417 -4.18 7.67 13.76
C GLN A 417 -5.47 6.89 13.44
N HIS A 418 -6.18 6.41 14.47
CA HIS A 418 -7.39 5.62 14.27
C HIS A 418 -8.54 6.43 13.65
N ALA A 419 -8.68 7.69 14.05
CA ALA A 419 -9.76 8.57 13.60
C ALA A 419 -9.54 9.11 12.19
N MET A 420 -8.29 9.45 11.83
CA MET A 420 -7.96 10.09 10.55
C MET A 420 -7.40 9.12 9.51
N LEU A 421 -6.86 7.99 9.94
CA LEU A 421 -6.21 6.99 9.09
C LEU A 421 -6.73 5.59 9.47
N ALA A 422 -8.05 5.42 9.38
CA ALA A 422 -8.72 4.15 9.67
C ALA A 422 -8.12 3.00 8.83
N GLY A 423 -7.89 1.85 9.46
CA GLY A 423 -7.25 0.68 8.83
C GLY A 423 -5.71 0.72 8.81
N SER A 424 -5.07 1.83 9.20
CA SER A 424 -3.61 1.87 9.36
C SER A 424 -3.15 1.06 10.57
N GLY A 425 -2.03 0.33 10.41
CA GLY A 425 -1.41 -0.47 11.46
C GLY A 425 -0.40 0.32 12.30
N PRO A 426 0.17 -0.31 13.35
CA PRO A 426 1.11 0.37 14.24
C PRO A 426 2.46 0.66 13.54
N ASP A 427 2.68 0.15 12.33
CA ASP A 427 3.81 0.46 11.45
C ASP A 427 3.85 1.94 11.06
N VAL A 428 2.70 2.56 10.77
CA VAL A 428 2.60 3.96 10.33
C VAL A 428 3.03 4.94 11.42
N LEU A 429 2.53 4.78 12.65
CA LEU A 429 2.94 5.61 13.79
C LEU A 429 4.43 5.48 14.09
N SER A 430 4.98 4.30 13.85
CA SER A 430 6.36 3.99 14.19
C SER A 430 7.37 4.57 13.22
N GLU A 431 6.96 4.80 11.97
CA GLU A 431 7.72 5.63 11.05
C GLU A 431 7.87 7.06 11.58
N VAL A 432 6.80 7.63 12.14
CA VAL A 432 6.83 9.00 12.71
C VAL A 432 7.70 9.01 13.96
N LEU A 433 7.57 8.03 14.85
CA LEU A 433 8.34 7.94 16.08
C LEU A 433 9.84 7.72 15.84
N LEU A 434 10.21 6.95 14.82
CA LEU A 434 11.61 6.62 14.49
C LEU A 434 12.23 7.51 13.42
N SER A 435 11.46 8.45 12.87
CA SER A 435 11.91 9.42 11.87
C SER A 435 13.00 10.38 12.35
N GLY A 436 13.15 10.53 13.67
CA GLY A 436 13.96 11.58 14.27
C GLY A 436 13.33 12.98 14.20
N LEU A 437 12.02 13.07 14.00
CA LEU A 437 11.21 14.29 14.11
C LEU A 437 10.79 14.59 15.55
N LEU A 438 10.62 13.54 16.35
CA LEU A 438 10.14 13.58 17.72
C LEU A 438 11.27 13.24 18.70
N ARG A 439 11.26 13.87 19.87
CA ARG A 439 12.04 13.45 21.04
C ARG A 439 11.08 13.03 22.14
N ARG A 440 11.42 11.97 22.87
CA ARG A 440 10.68 11.61 24.09
C ARG A 440 11.02 12.63 25.18
N ARG A 441 10.01 13.10 25.93
CA ARG A 441 10.21 13.97 27.09
C ARG A 441 10.48 13.12 28.33
N GLU A 442 11.46 13.50 29.14
CA GLU A 442 11.89 12.74 30.34
C GLU A 442 11.24 13.22 31.66
N ASP A 443 10.38 14.24 31.62
CA ASP A 443 9.71 14.81 32.81
C ASP A 443 8.57 13.89 33.36
N THR A 444 8.91 13.18 34.45
CA THR A 444 8.19 12.91 35.72
C THR A 444 6.73 12.38 35.82
N ASP A 445 6.58 11.55 36.87
CA ASP A 445 5.40 11.08 37.65
C ASP A 445 4.61 9.80 37.27
N ASP A 446 4.45 9.44 35.98
CA ASP A 446 3.80 8.16 35.61
C ASP A 446 4.57 7.45 34.47
N PRO A 447 5.23 6.29 34.73
CA PRO A 447 5.91 5.50 33.70
C PRO A 447 5.01 5.11 32.51
N ARG A 448 3.68 5.17 32.67
CA ARG A 448 2.69 4.82 31.66
C ARG A 448 2.27 6.00 30.78
N ALA A 449 2.59 7.24 31.16
CA ALA A 449 2.25 8.45 30.40
C ALA A 449 3.38 8.83 29.42
N VAL A 450 3.56 8.05 28.35
CA VAL A 450 4.58 8.37 27.33
C VAL A 450 4.19 9.65 26.58
N ARG A 451 5.06 10.67 26.70
CA ARG A 451 4.93 11.97 26.02
C ARG A 451 6.12 12.23 25.09
N TYR A 452 5.82 12.82 23.94
CA TYR A 452 6.81 13.28 22.96
C TYR A 452 6.71 14.79 22.79
N ASP A 453 7.80 15.39 22.29
CA ASP A 453 7.83 16.74 21.77
C ASP A 453 8.46 16.73 20.37
N PHE A 454 8.02 17.61 19.49
CA PHE A 454 8.74 17.84 18.23
C PHE A 454 10.10 18.48 18.51
N LEU A 455 11.09 18.14 17.69
CA LEU A 455 12.35 18.88 17.67
C LEU A 455 12.13 20.32 17.17
N PRO A 456 13.03 21.28 17.50
CA PRO A 456 12.88 22.68 17.09
C PRO A 456 12.62 22.81 15.58
N GLN A 457 11.70 23.71 15.19
CA GLN A 457 11.28 23.99 13.80
C GLN A 457 10.59 22.83 13.05
N VAL A 458 10.50 21.63 13.62
CA VAL A 458 9.79 20.50 12.98
C VAL A 458 8.28 20.71 13.04
N ALA A 459 7.75 21.09 14.21
CA ALA A 459 6.32 21.32 14.37
C ALA A 459 5.81 22.41 13.42
N SER A 460 6.50 23.55 13.34
CA SER A 460 6.12 24.65 12.44
C SER A 460 6.18 24.25 10.96
N ALA A 461 7.21 23.50 10.53
CA ALA A 461 7.34 23.01 9.17
C ALA A 461 6.28 21.94 8.78
N LEU A 462 5.73 21.22 9.76
CA LEU A 462 4.61 20.29 9.55
C LEU A 462 3.26 21.02 9.58
N ARG A 463 3.09 21.96 10.53
CA ARG A 463 1.88 22.79 10.69
C ARG A 463 1.62 23.73 9.52
N SER A 464 2.66 24.16 8.80
CA SER A 464 2.50 24.99 7.59
C SER A 464 1.77 24.27 6.45
N ARG A 465 1.67 22.93 6.54
CA ARG A 465 0.97 22.08 5.55
C ARG A 465 -0.44 21.70 5.96
N LEU A 466 -0.90 22.14 7.14
CA LEU A 466 -2.20 21.80 7.70
C LEU A 466 -3.19 22.95 7.43
N THR A 467 -4.31 22.64 6.78
CA THR A 467 -5.38 23.61 6.54
C THR A 467 -6.31 23.77 7.75
N VAL A 468 -7.11 24.84 7.79
CA VAL A 468 -8.10 25.05 8.86
C VAL A 468 -9.20 23.97 8.82
N ASP A 469 -9.64 23.58 7.62
CA ASP A 469 -10.66 22.54 7.43
C ASP A 469 -10.16 21.16 7.88
N GLU A 470 -8.88 20.85 7.66
CA GLU A 470 -8.26 19.60 8.14
C GLU A 470 -8.20 19.54 9.66
N VAL A 471 -8.00 20.68 10.34
CA VAL A 471 -8.05 20.78 11.80
C VAL A 471 -9.48 20.56 12.31
N GLU A 472 -10.48 21.18 11.66
CA GLU A 472 -11.90 21.00 12.03
C GLU A 472 -12.33 19.54 11.84
N LEU A 473 -11.91 18.90 10.74
CA LEU A 473 -12.17 17.50 10.47
C LEU A 473 -11.51 16.58 11.52
N LEU A 474 -10.25 16.84 11.85
CA LEU A 474 -9.48 16.12 12.87
C LEU A 474 -10.18 16.15 14.23
N LEU A 475 -10.59 17.34 14.66
CA LEU A 475 -11.28 17.53 15.94
C LEU A 475 -12.67 16.88 15.91
N LYS A 476 -13.42 16.99 14.81
CA LYS A 476 -14.71 16.31 14.64
C LYS A 476 -14.57 14.79 14.78
N HIS A 477 -13.64 14.18 14.05
CA HIS A 477 -13.49 12.71 13.99
C HIS A 477 -12.99 12.12 15.31
N CYS A 478 -12.00 12.77 15.95
CA CYS A 478 -11.53 12.34 17.28
C CYS A 478 -12.66 12.37 18.32
N SER A 479 -13.60 13.29 18.16
CA SER A 479 -14.67 13.52 19.12
C SER A 479 -15.83 12.57 18.93
N GLU A 480 -16.24 12.34 17.68
CA GLU A 480 -17.18 11.27 17.37
C GLU A 480 -16.69 9.92 17.90
N TYR A 481 -15.38 9.63 17.81
CA TYR A 481 -14.80 8.40 18.34
C TYR A 481 -14.96 8.31 19.87
N VAL A 482 -14.63 9.38 20.59
CA VAL A 482 -14.77 9.44 22.05
C VAL A 482 -16.24 9.32 22.45
N GLU A 483 -17.16 9.98 21.74
CA GLU A 483 -18.60 9.91 21.99
C GLU A 483 -19.17 8.50 21.81
N ARG A 484 -18.84 7.82 20.69
CA ARG A 484 -19.29 6.45 20.41
C ARG A 484 -18.83 5.46 21.48
N LYS A 485 -17.62 5.62 22.01
CA LYS A 485 -17.03 4.71 23.02
C LYS A 485 -17.56 4.93 24.43
N PHE A 486 -17.94 6.16 24.80
CA PHE A 486 -18.41 6.48 26.16
C PHE A 486 -19.92 6.63 26.32
N GLY A 487 -20.70 6.72 25.23
CA GLY A 487 -22.17 6.73 25.28
C GLY A 487 -22.77 7.94 26.00
N ARG A 488 -21.99 9.00 26.30
CA ARG A 488 -22.47 10.28 26.79
C ARG A 488 -22.26 11.32 25.70
N SER A 489 -23.35 11.97 25.27
CA SER A 489 -23.32 12.97 24.22
C SER A 489 -22.54 14.20 24.71
N ALA A 490 -21.35 14.46 24.17
CA ALA A 490 -20.68 15.74 24.32
C ALA A 490 -21.27 16.69 23.27
N ARG A 491 -22.59 16.98 23.40
CA ARG A 491 -23.44 17.67 22.40
C ARG A 491 -22.89 19.00 21.84
N ASN A 492 -21.85 19.57 22.45
CA ASN A 492 -21.30 20.87 22.08
C ASN A 492 -19.83 20.84 21.67
N PHE A 493 -19.17 19.67 21.58
CA PHE A 493 -17.72 19.64 21.33
C PHE A 493 -17.29 20.17 19.94
N PRO A 494 -17.88 19.73 18.81
CA PRO A 494 -17.53 20.26 17.49
C PRO A 494 -17.90 21.75 17.34
N ALA A 495 -18.98 22.18 18.01
CA ALA A 495 -19.47 23.55 17.97
C ALA A 495 -18.57 24.52 18.75
N LEU A 496 -18.02 24.12 19.91
CA LEU A 496 -17.12 24.94 20.72
C LEU A 496 -15.71 25.02 20.11
N ALA A 497 -15.17 23.91 19.61
CA ALA A 497 -13.91 23.93 18.86
C ALA A 497 -14.01 24.79 17.59
N GLY A 498 -15.12 24.65 16.84
CA GLY A 498 -15.41 25.47 15.67
C GLY A 498 -15.69 26.94 15.99
N ALA A 499 -16.30 27.27 17.14
CA ALA A 499 -16.53 28.65 17.58
C ALA A 499 -15.24 29.33 18.05
N PHE A 500 -14.34 28.59 18.71
CA PHE A 500 -13.04 29.09 19.17
C PHE A 500 -12.09 29.33 17.98
N LEU A 501 -12.04 28.41 17.01
CA LEU A 501 -11.25 28.53 15.78
C LEU A 501 -11.79 29.64 14.85
N ARG A 502 -13.08 29.99 14.94
CA ARG A 502 -13.72 31.10 14.23
C ARG A 502 -13.69 32.44 14.98
N GLY A 503 -13.07 32.50 16.17
CA GLY A 503 -12.95 33.73 16.96
C GLY A 503 -14.27 34.22 17.61
N ALA A 504 -15.30 33.36 17.70
CA ALA A 504 -16.60 33.71 18.28
C ALA A 504 -16.62 33.69 19.83
N VAL A 505 -15.55 33.23 20.47
CA VAL A 505 -15.35 33.24 21.93
C VAL A 505 -13.96 33.81 22.22
N PRO A 506 -13.82 34.87 23.03
CA PRO A 506 -12.51 35.41 23.38
C PRO A 506 -11.74 34.43 24.30
N PRO A 507 -10.41 34.29 24.14
CA PRO A 507 -9.59 33.65 25.14
C PRO A 507 -9.54 34.57 26.36
N ASP A 508 -10.13 34.15 27.49
CA ASP A 508 -10.04 34.95 28.72
C ASP A 508 -8.57 35.12 29.13
N PRO A 509 -8.09 36.35 29.37
CA PRO A 509 -6.67 36.63 29.63
C PRO A 509 -6.27 36.57 31.11
N GLU A 510 -7.15 36.12 32.03
CA GLU A 510 -6.79 36.10 33.45
C GLU A 510 -5.76 35.01 33.80
N PRO A 511 -4.80 35.32 34.70
CA PRO A 511 -3.79 34.35 35.14
C PRO A 511 -4.44 33.19 35.89
N LEU A 512 -3.87 32.00 35.72
CA LEU A 512 -4.30 30.78 36.40
C LEU A 512 -4.49 31.00 37.90
N PRO A 513 -5.61 30.55 38.49
CA PRO A 513 -5.63 30.30 39.92
C PRO A 513 -4.85 29.02 40.22
N ALA A 514 -4.16 29.01 41.36
CA ALA A 514 -3.31 27.90 41.81
C ALA A 514 -4.09 26.56 41.93
N PRO A 515 -3.41 25.39 41.91
CA PRO A 515 -4.10 24.10 41.99
C PRO A 515 -4.90 24.00 43.29
N GLY A 516 -6.24 24.15 43.20
CA GLY A 516 -7.14 24.12 44.35
C GLY A 516 -8.35 25.06 44.29
N GLU A 517 -8.39 26.06 43.40
CA GLU A 517 -9.52 26.98 43.29
C GLU A 517 -10.61 26.54 42.28
N ARG A 518 -11.85 26.97 42.54
CA ARG A 518 -13.10 26.46 41.93
C ARG A 518 -13.37 27.08 40.54
N GLU A 519 -13.71 26.23 39.57
CA GLU A 519 -14.14 26.60 38.21
C GLU A 519 -15.55 27.26 38.17
N PRO A 520 -15.85 28.10 37.15
CA PRO A 520 -17.17 28.71 36.97
C PRO A 520 -18.27 27.66 36.76
N ALA A 521 -19.43 27.90 37.38
CA ALA A 521 -20.53 26.95 37.44
C ALA A 521 -21.08 26.57 36.04
N GLY A 522 -21.10 25.26 35.73
CA GLY A 522 -21.77 24.71 34.54
C GLY A 522 -20.84 24.19 33.42
N LEU A 523 -19.52 24.33 33.56
CA LEU A 523 -18.52 23.91 32.57
C LEU A 523 -17.58 22.83 33.14
N ARG A 524 -17.08 21.93 32.28
CA ARG A 524 -16.10 20.87 32.61
C ARG A 524 -14.94 20.88 31.62
N ALA A 525 -13.70 21.09 32.07
CA ALA A 525 -12.53 20.95 31.19
C ALA A 525 -12.30 19.49 30.78
N PHE A 526 -12.07 19.23 29.49
CA PHE A 526 -11.91 17.87 28.94
C PHE A 526 -10.64 17.69 28.07
N ALA A 527 -9.98 18.76 27.62
CA ALA A 527 -8.69 18.70 26.89
C ALA A 527 -7.81 19.93 27.16
N GLU A 528 -6.50 19.79 26.98
CA GLU A 528 -5.51 20.85 27.12
C GLU A 528 -4.74 21.01 25.79
N VAL A 529 -4.77 22.20 25.18
CA VAL A 529 -4.12 22.50 23.88
C VAL A 529 -3.03 23.56 24.11
N SER A 530 -1.87 23.45 23.46
CA SER A 530 -0.79 24.42 23.65
C SER A 530 -1.21 25.84 23.20
N ALA A 531 -0.89 26.84 24.01
CA ALA A 531 -1.19 28.25 23.74
C ALA A 531 -0.51 28.78 22.46
N GLU A 532 0.56 28.12 21.98
CA GLU A 532 1.25 28.42 20.72
C GLU A 532 0.43 27.98 19.49
N VAL A 533 -0.27 26.85 19.56
CA VAL A 533 -1.18 26.36 18.49
C VAL A 533 -2.39 27.28 18.34
N LEU A 534 -2.95 27.77 19.46
CA LEU A 534 -4.06 28.71 19.45
C LEU A 534 -3.64 30.12 19.00
N ARG A 535 -2.41 30.56 19.30
CA ARG A 535 -1.84 31.80 18.77
C ARG A 535 -1.49 31.72 17.29
N ASP A 536 -0.93 30.60 16.80
CA ASP A 536 -0.66 30.38 15.36
C ASP A 536 -1.95 30.24 14.54
N LEU A 537 -3.02 29.65 15.11
CA LEU A 537 -4.35 29.58 14.46
C LEU A 537 -5.11 30.91 14.54
N GLY A 538 -4.96 31.67 15.63
CA GLY A 538 -5.51 33.03 15.76
C GLY A 538 -4.77 34.08 14.93
N ALA A 539 -3.47 33.91 14.70
CA ALA A 539 -2.65 34.72 13.79
C ALA A 539 -2.88 34.38 12.30
N ARG A 540 -3.68 33.35 11.99
CA ARG A 540 -4.15 33.00 10.65
C ARG A 540 -5.46 33.73 10.26
N LEU A 541 -5.89 34.74 11.03
CA LEU A 541 -6.79 35.80 10.57
C LEU A 541 -5.93 37.00 10.08
N PRO A 542 -6.36 37.72 9.04
CA PRO A 542 -5.57 38.08 7.85
C PRO A 542 -4.29 38.89 8.09
N ALA A 543 -3.30 38.65 7.23
CA ALA A 543 -2.14 39.53 7.03
C ALA A 543 -2.61 40.91 6.55
N VAL A 544 -2.24 41.95 7.30
CA VAL A 544 -2.31 43.39 7.01
C VAL A 544 -3.53 43.80 6.17
N ALA A 545 -4.61 44.19 6.86
CA ALA A 545 -5.60 45.05 6.20
C ALA A 545 -4.84 46.28 5.64
N PRO A 546 -4.96 46.59 4.34
CA PRO A 546 -4.38 47.81 3.79
C PRO A 546 -4.94 49.02 4.56
N ALA A 547 -4.11 50.04 4.72
CA ALA A 547 -4.50 51.23 5.47
C ALA A 547 -5.77 51.84 4.85
N PRO A 548 -6.80 52.18 5.64
CA PRO A 548 -8.00 52.81 5.12
C PRO A 548 -7.63 54.14 4.42
N GLY A 549 -7.99 54.26 3.14
CA GLY A 549 -7.78 55.47 2.33
C GLY A 549 -6.79 55.35 1.16
N GLN A 550 -6.21 54.18 0.90
CA GLN A 550 -5.34 53.97 -0.27
C GLN A 550 -6.10 54.02 -1.61
N GLY A 551 -5.45 54.51 -2.67
CA GLY A 551 -6.05 54.60 -4.00
C GLY A 551 -6.16 53.24 -4.68
N GLY A 552 -7.21 53.01 -5.48
CA GLY A 552 -7.41 51.73 -6.19
C GLY A 552 -6.21 51.29 -7.05
N ALA A 553 -5.51 52.24 -7.69
CA ALA A 553 -4.30 51.95 -8.47
C ALA A 553 -3.11 51.48 -7.61
N GLU A 554 -2.97 51.99 -6.38
CA GLU A 554 -1.91 51.56 -5.46
C GLU A 554 -2.16 50.14 -4.95
N LEU A 555 -3.42 49.81 -4.66
CA LEU A 555 -3.84 48.47 -4.24
C LEU A 555 -3.66 47.44 -5.36
N LEU A 556 -3.91 47.82 -6.62
CA LEU A 556 -3.66 46.98 -7.79
C LEU A 556 -2.19 46.61 -7.91
N GLU A 557 -1.30 47.60 -7.80
CA GLU A 557 0.13 47.40 -7.92
C GLU A 557 0.71 46.59 -6.75
N GLN A 558 0.23 46.82 -5.51
CA GLN A 558 0.57 45.97 -4.36
C GLN A 558 0.14 44.52 -4.56
N GLY A 559 -1.05 44.30 -5.11
CA GLY A 559 -1.55 42.97 -5.47
C GLY A 559 -0.65 42.27 -6.49
N ARG A 560 -0.25 42.98 -7.56
CA ARG A 560 0.68 42.46 -8.57
C ARG A 560 2.05 42.10 -7.98
N GLN A 561 2.60 42.95 -7.13
CA GLN A 561 3.88 42.70 -6.47
C GLN A 561 3.81 41.49 -5.54
N ALA A 562 2.71 41.34 -4.79
CA ALA A 562 2.49 40.18 -3.94
C ALA A 562 2.36 38.89 -4.78
N LEU A 563 1.65 38.94 -5.91
CA LEU A 563 1.55 37.81 -6.84
C LEU A 563 2.91 37.46 -7.48
N ALA A 564 3.70 38.47 -7.84
CA ALA A 564 5.06 38.28 -8.35
C ALA A 564 5.99 37.65 -7.30
N ARG A 565 5.90 38.10 -6.03
CA ARG A 565 6.62 37.47 -4.91
C ARG A 565 6.18 36.03 -4.69
N PHE A 566 4.88 35.73 -4.77
CA PHE A 566 4.39 34.35 -4.74
C PHE A 566 5.00 33.50 -5.86
N ASN A 567 5.03 34.00 -7.10
CA ASN A 567 5.62 33.29 -8.23
C ASN A 567 7.13 33.05 -8.08
N GLY A 568 7.85 33.93 -7.36
CA GLY A 568 9.29 33.78 -7.09
C GLY A 568 9.63 32.92 -5.87
N GLU A 569 8.88 33.07 -4.76
CA GLU A 569 9.21 32.48 -3.45
C GLU A 569 8.33 31.28 -3.06
N GLY A 570 7.17 31.09 -3.70
CA GLY A 570 6.25 29.99 -3.45
C GLY A 570 5.50 30.06 -2.11
N LEU A 571 5.53 31.20 -1.42
CA LEU A 571 4.90 31.40 -0.12
C LEU A 571 3.39 31.67 -0.27
N THR A 572 2.55 30.74 0.18
CA THR A 572 1.08 30.82 0.07
C THR A 572 0.47 32.05 0.76
N ARG A 573 1.15 32.65 1.76
CA ARG A 573 0.74 33.90 2.41
C ARG A 573 0.71 35.09 1.46
N GLU A 574 1.65 35.15 0.50
CA GLU A 574 1.73 36.26 -0.45
C GLU A 574 0.59 36.18 -1.46
N LEU A 575 0.13 34.97 -1.77
CA LEU A 575 -1.03 34.74 -2.63
C LEU A 575 -2.34 35.17 -1.94
N ASP A 576 -2.50 34.92 -0.65
CA ASP A 576 -3.65 35.44 0.11
C ASP A 576 -3.63 36.97 0.21
N ALA A 577 -2.44 37.55 0.43
CA ALA A 577 -2.27 39.00 0.44
C ALA A 577 -2.59 39.62 -0.94
N ALA A 578 -2.14 38.99 -2.02
CA ALA A 578 -2.45 39.43 -3.39
C ALA A 578 -3.96 39.45 -3.64
N VAL A 579 -4.68 38.37 -3.33
CA VAL A 579 -6.14 38.31 -3.48
C VAL A 579 -6.84 39.38 -2.63
N ALA A 580 -6.39 39.60 -1.39
CA ALA A 580 -6.96 40.62 -0.51
C ALA A 580 -6.79 42.05 -1.08
N CYS A 581 -5.58 42.41 -1.52
CA CYS A 581 -5.30 43.70 -2.14
C CYS A 581 -6.13 43.91 -3.42
N LEU A 582 -6.22 42.89 -4.27
CA LEU A 582 -6.94 42.95 -5.55
C LEU A 582 -8.46 43.09 -5.35
N ARG A 583 -9.06 42.37 -4.38
CA ARG A 583 -10.49 42.56 -4.02
C ARG A 583 -10.77 44.01 -3.63
N GLN A 584 -9.90 44.61 -2.84
CA GLN A 584 -10.07 46.01 -2.42
C GLN A 584 -9.81 47.00 -3.55
N SER A 585 -8.87 46.69 -4.45
CA SER A 585 -8.63 47.46 -5.67
C SER A 585 -9.89 47.55 -6.53
N VAL A 586 -10.67 46.46 -6.65
CA VAL A 586 -11.95 46.45 -7.41
C VAL A 586 -12.97 47.41 -6.78
N VAL A 587 -13.05 47.43 -5.44
CA VAL A 587 -13.99 48.30 -4.69
C VAL A 587 -13.55 49.77 -4.76
N ALA A 588 -12.24 50.04 -4.68
CA ALA A 588 -11.68 51.39 -4.65
C ALA A 588 -11.50 52.03 -6.05
N ALA A 589 -11.77 51.30 -7.13
CA ALA A 589 -11.61 51.78 -8.51
C ALA A 589 -12.55 52.94 -8.85
N ARG A 590 -12.00 54.02 -9.43
CA ARG A 590 -12.71 55.27 -9.75
C ARG A 590 -13.25 55.31 -11.18
N SER A 591 -12.71 54.49 -12.08
CA SER A 591 -13.19 54.32 -13.46
C SER A 591 -13.53 52.87 -13.78
N GLU A 592 -14.36 52.64 -14.79
CA GLU A 592 -14.68 51.27 -15.24
C GLU A 592 -13.44 50.58 -15.84
N SER A 593 -12.52 51.34 -16.43
CA SER A 593 -11.25 50.81 -16.94
C SER A 593 -10.34 50.30 -15.82
N GLU A 594 -10.20 51.05 -14.72
CA GLU A 594 -9.47 50.61 -13.52
C GLU A 594 -10.12 49.37 -12.89
N ARG A 595 -11.46 49.37 -12.83
CA ARG A 595 -12.22 48.25 -12.26
C ARG A 595 -12.08 46.98 -13.10
N ALA A 596 -12.09 47.09 -14.43
CA ALA A 596 -11.85 45.99 -15.34
C ALA A 596 -10.44 45.40 -15.18
N ALA A 597 -9.41 46.25 -15.13
CA ALA A 597 -8.02 45.80 -14.90
C ALA A 597 -7.86 45.08 -13.55
N ALA A 598 -8.44 45.61 -12.47
CA ALA A 598 -8.40 44.99 -11.16
C ALA A 598 -9.13 43.64 -11.10
N ARG A 599 -10.26 43.51 -11.81
CA ARG A 599 -11.02 42.26 -11.94
C ARG A 599 -10.24 41.17 -12.68
N GLU A 600 -9.56 41.51 -13.77
CA GLU A 600 -8.71 40.58 -14.51
C GLU A 600 -7.59 40.02 -13.61
N GLU A 601 -6.85 40.90 -12.92
CA GLU A 601 -5.78 40.49 -12.01
C GLU A 601 -6.30 39.67 -10.83
N LEU A 602 -7.46 40.05 -10.26
CA LEU A 602 -8.10 39.30 -9.18
C LEU A 602 -8.42 37.87 -9.64
N ALA A 603 -9.00 37.71 -10.83
CA ALA A 603 -9.36 36.39 -11.34
C ALA A 603 -8.13 35.53 -11.67
N SER A 604 -7.06 36.15 -12.17
CA SER A 604 -5.76 35.48 -12.35
C SER A 604 -5.17 34.97 -11.02
N ALA A 605 -5.22 35.80 -9.97
CA ALA A 605 -4.76 35.42 -8.63
C ALA A 605 -5.63 34.32 -8.01
N LEU A 606 -6.95 34.37 -8.17
CA LEU A 606 -7.89 33.35 -7.69
C LEU A 606 -7.71 32.02 -8.43
N LEU A 607 -7.52 32.03 -9.76
CA LEU A 607 -7.19 30.83 -10.52
C LEU A 607 -5.87 30.21 -10.04
N THR A 608 -4.88 31.04 -9.74
CA THR A 608 -3.59 30.60 -9.18
C THR A 608 -3.77 30.00 -7.78
N ARG A 609 -4.61 30.60 -6.93
CA ARG A 609 -4.94 30.08 -5.59
C ARG A 609 -5.67 28.75 -5.66
N TRP A 610 -6.61 28.60 -6.60
CA TRP A 610 -7.28 27.34 -6.87
C TRP A 610 -6.28 26.26 -7.33
N ARG A 611 -5.33 26.56 -8.22
CA ARG A 611 -4.31 25.58 -8.65
C ARG A 611 -3.50 25.01 -7.48
N VAL A 612 -3.31 25.81 -6.42
CA VAL A 612 -2.59 25.41 -5.21
C VAL A 612 -3.48 24.66 -4.22
N ARG A 613 -4.74 25.09 -4.02
CA ARG A 613 -5.61 24.61 -2.92
C ARG A 613 -6.75 23.69 -3.36
N ARG A 614 -7.12 23.72 -4.63
CA ARG A 614 -8.29 23.03 -5.22
C ARG A 614 -9.62 23.34 -4.50
N VAL A 615 -9.79 24.59 -4.04
CA VAL A 615 -11.04 25.06 -3.40
C VAL A 615 -12.00 25.60 -4.46
N GLY A 616 -13.23 25.08 -4.51
CA GLY A 616 -14.22 25.44 -5.51
C GLY A 616 -14.63 26.93 -5.49
N GLU A 617 -14.72 27.54 -4.30
CA GLU A 617 -15.11 28.95 -4.14
C GLU A 617 -14.21 29.91 -4.96
N ASP A 618 -12.91 29.61 -5.05
CA ASP A 618 -11.94 30.41 -5.80
C ASP A 618 -12.27 30.46 -7.30
N LEU A 619 -12.68 29.33 -7.90
CA LEU A 619 -13.09 29.29 -9.31
C LEU A 619 -14.42 30.01 -9.55
N ARG A 620 -15.35 29.90 -8.60
CA ARG A 620 -16.64 30.59 -8.69
C ARG A 620 -16.44 32.10 -8.65
N GLU A 621 -15.63 32.58 -7.72
CA GLU A 621 -15.30 34.00 -7.60
C GLU A 621 -14.47 34.51 -8.79
N ALA A 622 -13.53 33.71 -9.29
CA ALA A 622 -12.76 34.06 -10.50
C ALA A 622 -13.68 34.24 -11.72
N TRP A 623 -14.70 33.38 -11.86
CA TRP A 623 -15.72 33.53 -12.88
C TRP A 623 -16.54 34.81 -12.70
N GLU A 624 -16.96 35.14 -11.47
CA GLU A 624 -17.73 36.35 -11.17
C GLU A 624 -16.94 37.64 -11.39
N ALA A 625 -15.62 37.59 -11.17
CA ALA A 625 -14.73 38.71 -11.44
C ALA A 625 -14.56 38.95 -12.96
N ILE A 626 -14.64 37.92 -13.79
CA ILE A 626 -14.44 38.02 -15.25
C ILE A 626 -15.75 38.34 -15.97
N ASP A 627 -15.73 39.39 -16.80
CA ASP A 627 -16.89 39.75 -17.61
C ASP A 627 -17.11 38.79 -18.80
N GLN A 628 -18.38 38.56 -19.17
CA GLN A 628 -18.77 37.73 -20.31
C GLN A 628 -18.28 38.26 -21.66
N ARG A 629 -17.89 39.55 -21.72
CA ARG A 629 -17.39 40.22 -22.93
C ARG A 629 -15.90 40.50 -22.91
N ALA A 630 -15.13 39.91 -21.99
CA ALA A 630 -13.69 40.15 -21.78
C ALA A 630 -12.98 40.69 -23.05
N VAL A 631 -12.65 41.97 -23.03
CA VAL A 631 -12.28 42.71 -24.25
C VAL A 631 -10.78 42.64 -24.51
N THR A 632 -9.97 42.58 -23.45
CA THR A 632 -8.51 42.51 -23.54
C THR A 632 -8.03 41.09 -23.85
N ALA A 633 -6.89 40.96 -24.53
CA ALA A 633 -6.28 39.65 -24.77
C ALA A 633 -5.98 38.89 -23.47
N HIS A 634 -5.59 39.61 -22.41
CA HIS A 634 -5.32 39.03 -21.10
C HIS A 634 -6.60 38.54 -20.41
N GLY A 635 -7.66 39.35 -20.40
CA GLY A 635 -8.96 38.97 -19.87
C GLY A 635 -9.56 37.77 -20.59
N ARG A 636 -9.46 37.70 -21.92
CA ARG A 636 -9.90 36.52 -22.70
C ARG A 636 -9.09 35.27 -22.35
N LEU A 637 -7.78 35.39 -22.17
CA LEU A 637 -6.94 34.28 -21.73
C LEU A 637 -7.39 33.75 -20.37
N ILE A 638 -7.53 34.62 -19.37
CA ILE A 638 -7.93 34.20 -18.01
C ILE A 638 -9.34 33.60 -18.04
N ARG A 639 -10.28 34.21 -18.77
CA ARG A 639 -11.64 33.66 -18.95
C ARG A 639 -11.59 32.24 -19.47
N GLY A 640 -10.84 32.01 -20.53
CA GLY A 640 -10.67 30.69 -21.12
C GLY A 640 -10.07 29.68 -20.16
N LEU A 641 -9.04 30.08 -19.39
CA LEU A 641 -8.40 29.22 -18.41
C LEU A 641 -9.29 28.90 -17.20
N VAL A 642 -10.11 29.84 -16.73
CA VAL A 642 -11.10 29.61 -15.65
C VAL A 642 -12.18 28.65 -16.12
N CYS A 643 -12.74 28.87 -17.33
CA CYS A 643 -13.73 27.96 -17.91
C CYS A 643 -13.17 26.54 -18.07
N TRP A 644 -11.92 26.44 -18.55
CA TRP A 644 -11.23 25.16 -18.68
C TRP A 644 -11.01 24.47 -17.34
N ALA A 645 -10.58 25.20 -16.31
CA ALA A 645 -10.42 24.68 -14.96
C ALA A 645 -11.75 24.17 -14.37
N GLN A 646 -12.83 24.94 -14.53
CA GLN A 646 -14.18 24.51 -14.11
C GLN A 646 -14.65 23.27 -14.87
N ALA A 647 -14.36 23.16 -16.17
CA ALA A 647 -14.71 21.98 -16.97
C ALA A 647 -13.98 20.71 -16.49
N GLN A 648 -12.71 20.82 -16.11
CA GLN A 648 -11.93 19.70 -15.55
C GLN A 648 -12.51 19.24 -14.22
N GLU A 649 -12.76 20.16 -13.28
CA GLU A 649 -13.33 19.82 -11.97
C GLU A 649 -14.75 19.25 -12.08
N LEU A 650 -15.54 19.75 -13.03
CA LEU A 650 -16.89 19.22 -13.32
C LEU A 650 -16.87 17.76 -13.77
N ARG A 651 -15.86 17.35 -14.56
CA ARG A 651 -15.70 15.95 -14.98
C ARG A 651 -15.36 15.04 -13.82
N GLU A 652 -14.54 15.51 -12.89
CA GLU A 652 -14.07 14.72 -11.75
C GLU A 652 -15.12 14.66 -10.62
N SER A 653 -15.77 15.79 -10.32
CA SER A 653 -16.61 15.97 -9.12
C SER A 653 -18.11 16.05 -9.41
N GLY A 654 -18.53 16.15 -10.68
CA GLY A 654 -19.93 16.30 -11.06
C GLY A 654 -20.52 17.70 -10.85
N ILE A 655 -21.81 17.86 -11.19
CA ILE A 655 -22.49 19.17 -11.26
C ILE A 655 -22.62 19.88 -9.90
N ASP A 656 -22.54 19.12 -8.80
CA ASP A 656 -22.63 19.64 -7.44
C ASP A 656 -21.33 20.30 -6.95
N PHE A 657 -20.28 20.28 -7.77
CA PHE A 657 -19.03 20.96 -7.46
C PHE A 657 -19.23 22.46 -7.21
N ASP A 658 -18.74 22.93 -6.07
CA ASP A 658 -18.93 24.30 -5.63
C ASP A 658 -18.24 25.34 -6.53
N GLY A 659 -17.32 24.97 -7.41
CA GLY A 659 -16.73 25.93 -8.36
C GLY A 659 -17.61 26.28 -9.56
N ILE A 660 -18.73 25.60 -9.77
CA ILE A 660 -19.63 25.88 -10.90
C ILE A 660 -20.56 27.05 -10.57
N PRO A 661 -20.74 28.05 -11.44
CA PRO A 661 -21.64 29.18 -11.17
C PRO A 661 -23.09 28.73 -10.97
N GLN A 662 -23.78 29.32 -10.00
CA GLN A 662 -25.18 28.94 -9.68
C GLN A 662 -26.12 29.18 -10.87
N THR A 663 -25.86 30.22 -11.68
CA THR A 663 -26.60 30.51 -12.91
C THR A 663 -26.46 29.39 -13.94
N LEU A 664 -25.25 28.84 -14.10
CA LEU A 664 -25.00 27.72 -15.00
C LEU A 664 -25.65 26.44 -14.48
N ARG A 665 -25.54 26.15 -13.17
CA ARG A 665 -26.23 25.01 -12.55
C ARG A 665 -27.74 25.09 -12.74
N ALA A 666 -28.33 26.27 -12.51
CA ALA A 666 -29.77 26.48 -12.67
C ALA A 666 -30.22 26.35 -14.13
N TRP A 667 -29.40 26.78 -15.10
CA TRP A 667 -29.69 26.60 -16.51
C TRP A 667 -29.60 25.13 -16.94
N ALA A 668 -28.53 24.42 -16.55
CA ALA A 668 -28.32 23.01 -16.90
C ALA A 668 -29.30 22.07 -16.17
N GLY A 669 -29.75 22.45 -14.97
CA GLY A 669 -30.75 21.72 -14.19
C GLY A 669 -32.16 21.69 -14.79
N ARG A 670 -32.40 22.36 -15.93
CA ARG A 670 -33.67 22.24 -16.69
C ARG A 670 -33.88 20.83 -17.24
N GLU A 671 -32.80 20.08 -17.48
CA GLU A 671 -32.82 18.67 -17.84
C GLU A 671 -31.94 17.87 -16.87
N PRO A 672 -32.47 17.42 -15.72
CA PRO A 672 -31.65 16.89 -14.62
C PRO A 672 -30.81 15.66 -14.98
N GLY A 673 -31.23 14.88 -15.99
CA GLY A 673 -30.47 13.73 -16.48
C GLY A 673 -29.22 14.09 -17.30
N ARG A 674 -29.08 15.35 -17.75
CA ARG A 674 -27.98 15.83 -18.60
C ARG A 674 -27.31 17.10 -18.09
N ALA A 675 -27.60 17.52 -16.86
CA ALA A 675 -27.11 18.79 -16.32
C ALA A 675 -25.58 18.89 -16.30
N ALA A 676 -24.88 17.82 -15.92
CA ALA A 676 -23.42 17.79 -15.94
C ALA A 676 -22.84 17.90 -17.37
N GLU A 677 -23.40 17.14 -18.32
CA GLU A 677 -22.98 17.16 -19.73
C GLU A 677 -23.22 18.53 -20.38
N GLN A 678 -24.39 19.13 -20.13
CA GLN A 678 -24.74 20.45 -20.66
C GLN A 678 -23.86 21.55 -20.10
N ALA A 679 -23.62 21.56 -18.78
CA ALA A 679 -22.73 22.53 -18.15
C ALA A 679 -21.28 22.38 -18.67
N LEU A 680 -20.83 21.14 -18.86
CA LEU A 680 -19.51 20.84 -19.39
C LEU A 680 -19.34 21.34 -20.83
N ALA A 681 -20.32 21.08 -21.71
CA ALA A 681 -20.30 21.55 -23.08
C ALA A 681 -20.24 23.09 -23.16
N VAL A 682 -21.01 23.79 -22.32
CA VAL A 682 -21.00 25.26 -22.26
C VAL A 682 -19.63 25.80 -21.81
N LEU A 683 -19.05 25.25 -20.74
CA LEU A 683 -17.74 25.68 -20.25
C LEU A 683 -16.64 25.45 -21.28
N LEU A 684 -16.65 24.30 -21.96
CA LEU A 684 -15.69 24.00 -23.02
C LEU A 684 -15.85 24.92 -24.24
N TYR A 685 -17.09 25.25 -24.63
CA TYR A 685 -17.33 26.19 -25.73
C TYR A 685 -16.85 27.60 -25.39
N LEU A 686 -17.12 28.09 -24.18
CA LEU A 686 -16.65 29.40 -23.71
C LEU A 686 -15.12 29.47 -23.59
N ALA A 687 -14.50 28.36 -23.21
CA ALA A 687 -13.05 28.22 -23.21
C ALA A 687 -12.48 28.27 -24.64
N ASP A 688 -13.05 27.51 -25.59
CA ASP A 688 -12.60 27.49 -26.99
C ASP A 688 -12.74 28.86 -27.65
N ASP A 689 -13.86 29.55 -27.46
CA ASP A 689 -14.11 30.89 -27.98
C ASP A 689 -13.09 31.91 -27.43
N SER A 690 -12.95 31.96 -26.10
CA SER A 690 -12.09 32.96 -25.46
C SER A 690 -10.61 32.74 -25.77
N LEU A 691 -10.13 31.50 -25.69
CA LEU A 691 -8.73 31.19 -26.00
C LEU A 691 -8.47 31.28 -27.50
N GLY A 692 -9.42 30.88 -28.35
CA GLY A 692 -9.32 31.00 -29.80
C GLY A 692 -9.15 32.45 -30.25
N ALA A 693 -9.89 33.37 -29.62
CA ALA A 693 -9.76 34.80 -29.85
C ALA A 693 -8.40 35.37 -29.40
N VAL A 694 -7.73 34.78 -28.40
CA VAL A 694 -6.35 35.17 -28.02
C VAL A 694 -5.35 34.65 -29.06
N LEU A 695 -5.58 33.44 -29.57
CA LEU A 695 -4.71 32.81 -30.53
C LEU A 695 -4.77 33.50 -31.91
N ALA A 696 -5.93 34.05 -32.28
CA ALA A 696 -6.14 34.86 -33.48
C ALA A 696 -5.78 36.34 -33.33
N ASP A 697 -5.38 36.80 -32.13
CA ASP A 697 -5.01 38.20 -31.90
C ASP A 697 -3.63 38.50 -32.51
N ASP A 698 -3.54 39.58 -33.31
CA ASP A 698 -2.30 40.03 -33.96
C ASP A 698 -1.47 40.99 -33.06
N ASP A 699 -1.84 41.12 -31.79
CA ASP A 699 -1.10 41.90 -30.80
C ASP A 699 0.37 41.47 -30.71
N THR A 700 1.28 42.43 -30.85
CA THR A 700 2.75 42.26 -30.76
C THR A 700 3.32 42.88 -29.48
N GLY A 701 2.47 43.28 -28.53
CA GLY A 701 2.86 43.86 -27.25
C GLY A 701 3.69 42.91 -26.37
N ALA A 702 4.31 43.46 -25.32
CA ALA A 702 5.09 42.68 -24.37
C ALA A 702 4.26 41.54 -23.74
N GLY A 703 4.79 40.32 -23.77
CA GLY A 703 4.13 39.12 -23.28
C GLY A 703 3.03 38.55 -24.17
N ALA A 704 2.81 39.07 -25.39
CA ALA A 704 1.81 38.53 -26.32
C ALA A 704 2.14 37.10 -26.75
N GLU A 705 3.42 36.80 -27.00
CA GLU A 705 3.89 35.46 -27.35
C GLU A 705 3.61 34.44 -26.23
N ASP A 706 3.88 34.81 -24.97
CA ASP A 706 3.57 33.97 -23.81
C ASP A 706 2.08 33.73 -23.62
N ARG A 707 1.25 34.75 -23.89
CA ARG A 707 -0.22 34.61 -23.88
C ARG A 707 -0.69 33.66 -24.97
N ARG A 708 -0.21 33.81 -26.22
CA ARG A 708 -0.55 32.94 -27.35
C ARG A 708 -0.08 31.50 -27.10
N ARG A 709 1.13 31.31 -26.58
CA ARG A 709 1.65 30.00 -26.18
C ARG A 709 0.78 29.32 -25.13
N THR A 710 0.41 30.05 -24.07
CA THR A 710 -0.46 29.54 -22.98
C THR A 710 -1.88 29.25 -23.49
N ALA A 711 -2.41 30.09 -24.37
CA ALA A 711 -3.71 29.86 -25.01
C ALA A 711 -3.69 28.62 -25.91
N ALA A 712 -2.63 28.44 -26.70
CA ALA A 712 -2.45 27.29 -27.59
C ALA A 712 -2.41 25.98 -26.81
N GLU A 713 -1.59 25.92 -25.74
CA GLU A 713 -1.51 24.76 -24.84
C GLU A 713 -2.88 24.40 -24.24
N ALA A 714 -3.60 25.40 -23.71
CA ALA A 714 -4.91 25.17 -23.12
C ALA A 714 -5.96 24.75 -24.18
N LEU A 715 -5.93 25.33 -25.38
CA LEU A 715 -6.84 24.99 -26.48
C LEU A 715 -6.68 23.57 -26.96
N THR A 716 -5.45 23.05 -27.01
CA THR A 716 -5.18 21.64 -27.32
C THR A 716 -5.99 20.72 -26.41
N GLY A 717 -5.99 20.99 -25.10
CA GLY A 717 -6.78 20.23 -24.11
C GLY A 717 -8.29 20.45 -24.24
N VAL A 718 -8.72 21.70 -24.41
CA VAL A 718 -10.15 22.08 -24.55
C VAL A 718 -10.77 21.42 -25.76
N ARG A 719 -10.13 21.51 -26.93
CA ARG A 719 -10.66 20.95 -28.19
C ARG A 719 -10.67 19.44 -28.19
N ARG A 720 -9.66 18.79 -27.60
CA ARG A 720 -9.70 17.34 -27.37
C ARG A 720 -10.89 16.95 -26.48
N SER A 721 -11.09 17.70 -25.40
CA SER A 721 -12.20 17.47 -24.48
C SER A 721 -13.57 17.69 -25.13
N LEU A 722 -13.68 18.65 -26.05
CA LEU A 722 -14.90 18.86 -26.84
C LEU A 722 -15.25 17.62 -27.66
N VAL A 723 -14.27 16.94 -28.27
CA VAL A 723 -14.49 15.71 -29.07
C VAL A 723 -15.17 14.62 -28.24
N ASP A 724 -14.75 14.46 -26.98
CA ASP A 724 -15.29 13.46 -26.05
C ASP A 724 -16.74 13.75 -25.63
N THR A 725 -17.08 15.04 -25.49
CA THR A 725 -18.39 15.49 -24.95
C THR A 725 -19.38 15.93 -26.02
N GLY A 726 -18.91 16.10 -27.25
CA GLY A 726 -19.69 16.64 -28.35
C GLY A 726 -20.60 15.60 -29.01
N PRO A 727 -21.34 16.01 -30.06
CA PRO A 727 -22.22 15.11 -30.79
C PRO A 727 -21.46 13.90 -31.35
N HIS A 728 -22.16 12.76 -31.46
CA HIS A 728 -21.62 11.55 -32.11
C HIS A 728 -21.57 11.65 -33.65
N ASP A 729 -21.36 12.85 -34.17
CA ASP A 729 -21.22 13.15 -35.59
C ASP A 729 -19.73 13.05 -35.99
N PRO A 730 -19.36 12.10 -36.88
CA PRO A 730 -17.98 11.92 -37.33
C PRO A 730 -17.36 13.18 -37.93
N ASP A 731 -18.12 13.94 -38.74
CA ASP A 731 -17.61 15.13 -39.43
C ASP A 731 -17.28 16.24 -38.43
N TRP A 732 -18.13 16.41 -37.43
CA TRP A 732 -17.90 17.36 -36.34
C TRP A 732 -16.66 17.00 -35.52
N ARG A 733 -16.48 15.71 -35.19
CA ARG A 733 -15.31 15.24 -34.42
C ARG A 733 -14.00 15.43 -35.18
N VAL A 734 -13.97 15.03 -36.45
CA VAL A 734 -12.83 15.22 -37.35
C VAL A 734 -12.45 16.70 -37.41
N LEU A 735 -13.43 17.59 -37.58
CA LEU A 735 -13.20 19.04 -37.58
C LEU A 735 -12.59 19.53 -36.25
N GLN A 736 -13.11 19.10 -35.09
CA GLN A 736 -12.56 19.52 -33.80
C GLN A 736 -11.15 18.96 -33.54
N LEU A 737 -10.85 17.73 -33.98
CA LEU A 737 -9.51 17.15 -33.90
C LEU A 737 -8.52 17.91 -34.77
N HIS A 738 -8.88 18.28 -36.01
CA HIS A 738 -8.04 19.16 -36.83
C HIS A 738 -7.78 20.51 -36.15
N ARG A 739 -8.82 21.16 -35.62
CA ARG A 739 -8.64 22.41 -34.86
C ARG A 739 -7.74 22.22 -33.63
N ALA A 740 -7.77 21.06 -32.99
CA ALA A 740 -6.90 20.74 -31.86
C ALA A 740 -5.44 20.55 -32.30
N VAL A 741 -5.22 19.87 -33.43
CA VAL A 741 -3.90 19.70 -34.06
C VAL A 741 -3.31 21.05 -34.43
N ASP A 742 -4.09 21.96 -35.02
CA ASP A 742 -3.65 23.31 -35.36
C ASP A 742 -3.20 24.09 -34.12
N ALA A 743 -3.99 24.03 -33.03
CA ALA A 743 -3.63 24.66 -31.77
C ALA A 743 -2.34 24.06 -31.17
N ALA A 744 -2.18 22.74 -31.24
CA ALA A 744 -0.96 22.07 -30.80
C ALA A 744 0.26 22.43 -31.68
N GLY A 745 0.04 22.66 -32.98
CA GLY A 745 1.04 23.18 -33.91
C GLY A 745 1.55 24.56 -33.51
N VAL A 746 0.65 25.50 -33.22
CA VAL A 746 1.04 26.83 -32.72
C VAL A 746 1.75 26.75 -31.37
N TRP A 747 1.29 25.88 -30.46
CA TRP A 747 1.99 25.65 -29.20
C TRP A 747 3.41 25.11 -29.42
N LEU A 748 3.57 24.19 -30.37
CA LEU A 748 4.88 23.64 -30.72
C LEU A 748 5.81 24.70 -31.31
N GLU A 749 5.34 25.51 -32.25
CA GLU A 749 6.12 26.59 -32.88
C GLU A 749 6.64 27.60 -31.84
N LEU A 750 5.80 27.98 -30.86
CA LEU A 750 6.14 28.96 -29.85
C LEU A 750 6.95 28.41 -28.67
N SER A 751 6.93 27.09 -28.42
CA SER A 751 7.59 26.49 -27.25
C SER A 751 8.79 25.62 -27.58
N GLY A 752 8.85 25.03 -28.79
CA GLY A 752 9.81 23.98 -29.15
C GLY A 752 9.78 22.77 -28.22
N SER A 753 8.70 22.57 -27.46
CA SER A 753 8.64 21.59 -26.37
C SER A 753 8.33 20.18 -26.87
N ALA A 754 9.04 19.19 -26.32
CA ALA A 754 8.74 17.77 -26.53
C ALA A 754 7.30 17.39 -26.08
N LEU A 755 6.74 18.11 -25.09
CA LEU A 755 5.36 17.91 -24.67
C LEU A 755 4.35 18.37 -25.73
N ALA A 756 4.66 19.44 -26.47
CA ALA A 756 3.81 19.94 -27.54
C ALA A 756 3.81 18.96 -28.73
N LEU A 757 4.97 18.42 -29.10
CA LEU A 757 5.09 17.31 -30.07
C LEU A 757 4.26 16.10 -29.65
N ALA A 758 4.41 15.64 -28.40
CA ALA A 758 3.66 14.50 -27.90
C ALA A 758 2.15 14.72 -27.91
N ALA A 759 1.69 15.94 -27.57
CA ALA A 759 0.28 16.29 -27.61
C ALA A 759 -0.28 16.33 -29.04
N ARG A 760 0.46 16.92 -29.99
CA ARG A 760 0.06 16.96 -31.41
C ARG A 760 0.02 15.56 -32.01
N GLY A 761 1.03 14.73 -31.74
CA GLY A 761 1.08 13.34 -32.20
C GLY A 761 -0.08 12.49 -31.66
N ARG A 762 -0.48 12.67 -30.40
CA ARG A 762 -1.68 12.00 -29.85
C ARG A 762 -2.97 12.44 -30.54
N LEU A 763 -3.09 13.71 -30.90
CA LEU A 763 -4.25 14.20 -31.63
C LEU A 763 -4.31 13.66 -33.06
N TRP A 764 -3.17 13.56 -33.74
CA TRP A 764 -3.07 12.87 -35.03
C TRP A 764 -3.50 11.40 -34.93
N LEU A 765 -3.10 10.71 -33.86
CA LEU A 765 -3.52 9.34 -33.60
C LEU A 765 -5.03 9.23 -33.34
N ASP A 766 -5.59 10.15 -32.56
CA ASP A 766 -7.03 10.20 -32.30
C ASP A 766 -7.83 10.50 -33.59
N LEU A 767 -7.27 11.33 -34.49
CA LEU A 767 -7.83 11.62 -35.81
C LEU A 767 -7.79 10.40 -36.74
N ALA A 768 -6.67 9.69 -36.79
CA ALA A 768 -6.52 8.48 -37.60
C ALA A 768 -7.60 7.44 -37.25
N ARG A 769 -7.95 7.32 -35.97
CA ARG A 769 -9.00 6.42 -35.46
C ARG A 769 -10.43 6.84 -35.80
N GLN A 770 -10.68 8.08 -36.22
CA GLN A 770 -12.02 8.50 -36.66
C GLN A 770 -12.33 8.05 -38.09
N HIS A 771 -11.31 7.68 -38.87
CA HIS A 771 -11.45 7.22 -40.24
C HIS A 771 -11.45 5.69 -40.30
N ASP A 772 -11.97 5.13 -41.40
CA ASP A 772 -11.83 3.70 -41.67
C ASP A 772 -10.35 3.32 -41.71
N GLU A 773 -9.99 2.20 -41.08
CA GLU A 773 -8.60 1.76 -40.90
C GLU A 773 -7.84 1.57 -42.23
N HIS A 774 -8.54 1.44 -43.36
CA HIS A 774 -7.94 1.28 -44.69
C HIS A 774 -7.98 2.57 -45.52
N SER A 775 -8.44 3.68 -44.95
CA SER A 775 -8.46 4.99 -45.63
C SER A 775 -7.06 5.60 -45.72
N VAL A 776 -6.77 6.24 -46.85
CA VAL A 776 -5.53 7.01 -47.04
C VAL A 776 -5.38 8.11 -45.97
N VAL A 777 -6.49 8.74 -45.60
CA VAL A 777 -6.51 9.80 -44.57
C VAL A 777 -6.12 9.24 -43.19
N ALA A 778 -6.56 8.02 -42.86
CA ALA A 778 -6.17 7.34 -41.63
C ALA A 778 -4.67 7.03 -41.62
N ALA A 779 -4.14 6.55 -42.74
CA ALA A 779 -2.73 6.24 -42.90
C ALA A 779 -1.84 7.49 -42.77
N ASP A 780 -2.21 8.60 -43.42
CA ASP A 780 -1.46 9.86 -43.38
C ASP A 780 -1.45 10.47 -41.97
N ALA A 781 -2.60 10.45 -41.28
CA ALA A 781 -2.71 10.90 -39.90
C ALA A 781 -1.90 10.01 -38.95
N ALA A 782 -1.92 8.68 -39.15
CA ALA A 782 -1.12 7.75 -38.36
C ALA A 782 0.39 7.92 -38.60
N ALA A 783 0.82 8.21 -39.82
CA ALA A 783 2.21 8.53 -40.13
C ALA A 783 2.65 9.83 -39.44
N SER A 784 1.84 10.88 -39.53
CA SER A 784 2.08 12.17 -38.84
C SER A 784 2.15 11.99 -37.32
N ALA A 785 1.29 11.14 -36.75
CA ALA A 785 1.33 10.78 -35.34
C ALA A 785 2.65 10.11 -34.96
N ALA A 786 3.08 9.10 -35.73
CA ALA A 786 4.32 8.39 -35.46
C ALA A 786 5.54 9.31 -35.54
N GLU A 787 5.61 10.20 -36.53
CA GLU A 787 6.70 11.17 -36.70
C GLU A 787 6.80 12.13 -35.49
N ASP A 788 5.70 12.79 -35.12
CA ASP A 788 5.65 13.72 -34.00
C ASP A 788 6.03 13.04 -32.67
N LEU A 789 5.48 11.86 -32.42
CA LEU A 789 5.72 11.11 -31.20
C LEU A 789 7.15 10.59 -31.11
N MET A 790 7.76 10.18 -32.24
CA MET A 790 9.17 9.77 -32.29
C MET A 790 10.11 10.96 -32.04
N GLU A 791 9.83 12.12 -32.63
CA GLU A 791 10.63 13.32 -32.39
C GLU A 791 10.52 13.77 -30.91
N ALA A 792 9.35 13.63 -30.29
CA ALA A 792 9.15 13.94 -28.88
C ALA A 792 10.03 13.10 -27.93
N VAL A 793 10.34 11.85 -28.28
CA VAL A 793 11.16 10.93 -27.48
C VAL A 793 12.58 10.77 -28.00
N ARG A 794 13.00 11.62 -28.94
CA ARG A 794 14.35 11.59 -29.51
C ARG A 794 15.44 11.88 -28.47
N ASP A 795 15.16 12.80 -27.54
CA ASP A 795 16.05 13.10 -26.41
C ASP A 795 15.53 12.44 -25.12
N ASP A 796 16.25 11.43 -24.66
CA ASP A 796 15.94 10.63 -23.48
C ASP A 796 16.00 11.41 -22.15
N THR A 797 16.51 12.64 -22.14
CA THR A 797 16.70 13.44 -20.92
C THR A 797 15.58 14.44 -20.64
N VAL A 798 14.79 14.79 -21.66
CA VAL A 798 13.80 15.89 -21.56
C VAL A 798 12.52 15.44 -20.86
N LEU A 799 12.05 14.21 -21.13
CA LEU A 799 10.76 13.71 -20.63
C LEU A 799 10.92 12.70 -19.48
N PRO A 800 10.04 12.75 -18.46
CA PRO A 800 9.99 11.73 -17.41
C PRO A 800 9.81 10.31 -17.99
N ALA A 801 10.40 9.32 -17.34
CA ALA A 801 10.39 7.92 -17.80
C ALA A 801 8.98 7.36 -18.07
N VAL A 802 8.02 7.69 -17.21
CA VAL A 802 6.60 7.32 -17.36
C VAL A 802 5.99 7.93 -18.63
N GLU A 803 6.25 9.21 -18.90
CA GLU A 803 5.68 9.88 -20.08
C GLU A 803 6.33 9.36 -21.36
N ARG A 804 7.64 9.09 -21.35
CA ARG A 804 8.32 8.40 -22.47
C ARG A 804 7.73 7.03 -22.74
N CYS A 805 7.46 6.24 -21.69
CA CYS A 805 6.82 4.94 -21.83
C CYS A 805 5.46 5.06 -22.54
N ARG A 806 4.63 6.03 -22.14
CA ARG A 806 3.32 6.28 -22.76
C ARG A 806 3.47 6.70 -24.22
N ILE A 807 4.37 7.62 -24.52
CA ILE A 807 4.60 8.07 -25.89
C ILE A 807 5.08 6.92 -26.78
N TRP A 808 5.98 6.06 -26.30
CA TRP A 808 6.38 4.87 -27.06
C TRP A 808 5.22 3.88 -27.29
N LEU A 809 4.28 3.77 -26.37
CA LEU A 809 3.03 3.02 -26.59
C LEU A 809 2.10 3.72 -27.59
N ASP A 810 2.08 5.05 -27.63
CA ASP A 810 1.33 5.81 -28.63
C ASP A 810 1.96 5.65 -30.03
N VAL A 811 3.30 5.64 -30.14
CA VAL A 811 4.02 5.30 -31.39
C VAL A 811 3.61 3.90 -31.86
N ALA A 812 3.61 2.91 -30.96
CA ALA A 812 3.17 1.56 -31.29
C ALA A 812 1.71 1.54 -31.81
N ALA A 813 0.83 2.37 -31.23
CA ALA A 813 -0.55 2.49 -31.68
C ALA A 813 -0.68 3.12 -33.07
N ALA A 814 0.12 4.14 -33.36
CA ALA A 814 0.14 4.77 -34.68
C ALA A 814 0.61 3.78 -35.77
N VAL A 815 1.64 2.97 -35.48
CA VAL A 815 2.19 1.97 -36.42
C VAL A 815 1.30 0.72 -36.53
N GLU A 816 0.37 0.52 -35.60
CA GLU A 816 -0.63 -0.56 -35.66
C GLU A 816 -1.69 -0.30 -36.74
N ILE A 817 -2.05 0.97 -36.99
CA ILE A 817 -2.99 1.37 -38.04
C ILE A 817 -2.39 0.99 -39.41
N PRO A 818 -3.15 0.31 -40.30
CA PRO A 818 -2.67 -0.08 -41.62
C PRO A 818 -2.12 1.10 -42.44
N GLN A 819 -0.89 0.96 -42.93
CA GLN A 819 -0.21 1.97 -43.76
C GLN A 819 0.45 1.27 -44.97
N PRO A 820 0.53 1.94 -46.14
CA PRO A 820 1.12 1.35 -47.34
C PRO A 820 2.62 0.99 -47.18
N GLU A 821 3.36 1.73 -46.36
CA GLU A 821 4.79 1.50 -46.06
C GLU A 821 5.02 1.13 -44.59
N ARG A 822 4.20 0.22 -44.04
CA ARG A 822 4.29 -0.16 -42.62
C ARG A 822 5.66 -0.77 -42.27
N GLU A 823 6.49 -0.01 -41.56
CA GLU A 823 7.71 -0.55 -40.96
C GLU A 823 7.38 -1.37 -39.71
N GLU A 824 7.12 -2.67 -39.89
CA GLU A 824 6.89 -3.57 -38.75
C GLU A 824 8.06 -3.62 -37.75
N SER A 825 9.28 -3.30 -38.19
CA SER A 825 10.44 -3.17 -37.29
C SER A 825 10.23 -2.07 -36.24
N LEU A 826 9.60 -0.96 -36.61
CA LEU A 826 9.34 0.17 -35.73
C LEU A 826 8.35 -0.18 -34.62
N LEU A 827 7.34 -1.01 -34.90
CA LEU A 827 6.37 -1.44 -33.90
C LEU A 827 7.01 -2.22 -32.74
N VAL A 828 7.88 -3.19 -33.06
CA VAL A 828 8.60 -3.98 -32.02
C VAL A 828 9.59 -3.09 -31.29
N TYR A 829 10.27 -2.20 -32.02
CA TYR A 829 11.20 -1.24 -31.43
C TYR A 829 10.50 -0.33 -30.41
N ALA A 830 9.34 0.25 -30.77
CA ALA A 830 8.57 1.13 -29.93
C ALA A 830 8.14 0.45 -28.62
N VAL A 831 7.61 -0.77 -28.69
CA VAL A 831 7.20 -1.51 -27.47
C VAL A 831 8.41 -1.87 -26.59
N GLU A 832 9.56 -2.19 -27.18
CA GLU A 832 10.80 -2.44 -26.42
C GLU A 832 11.34 -1.16 -25.76
N GLN A 833 11.28 0.00 -26.44
CA GLN A 833 11.63 1.27 -25.81
C GLN A 833 10.65 1.66 -24.71
N ALA A 834 9.34 1.45 -24.90
CA ALA A 834 8.34 1.65 -23.86
C ALA A 834 8.68 0.84 -22.61
N ARG A 835 9.03 -0.44 -22.78
CA ARG A 835 9.43 -1.34 -21.69
C ARG A 835 10.69 -0.84 -20.96
N ARG A 836 11.69 -0.35 -21.71
CA ARG A 836 12.90 0.24 -21.11
C ARG A 836 12.59 1.50 -20.31
N ALA A 837 11.69 2.34 -20.83
CA ALA A 837 11.25 3.56 -20.16
C ALA A 837 10.39 3.28 -18.91
N ALA A 838 9.61 2.20 -18.89
CA ALA A 838 8.85 1.77 -17.72
C ALA A 838 9.75 1.46 -16.50
N GLY A 839 10.96 0.94 -16.72
CA GLY A 839 11.92 0.66 -15.66
C GLY A 839 11.38 -0.33 -14.62
N ASP A 840 11.32 0.10 -13.35
CA ASP A 840 10.80 -0.71 -12.23
C ASP A 840 9.27 -0.56 -12.03
N ASP A 841 8.58 0.21 -12.89
CA ASP A 841 7.12 0.36 -12.84
C ASP A 841 6.45 -0.93 -13.33
N THR A 842 5.86 -1.68 -12.39
CA THR A 842 5.23 -2.97 -12.66
C THR A 842 3.98 -2.83 -13.54
N GLU A 843 3.24 -1.73 -13.40
CA GLU A 843 1.98 -1.52 -14.12
C GLU A 843 2.26 -1.23 -15.60
N LEU A 844 3.12 -0.25 -15.86
CA LEU A 844 3.55 0.09 -17.22
C LEU A 844 4.33 -1.06 -17.87
N GLY A 845 5.22 -1.70 -17.10
CA GLY A 845 5.94 -2.89 -17.55
C GLY A 845 5.01 -4.01 -18.00
N SER A 846 3.97 -4.32 -17.23
CA SER A 846 2.97 -5.33 -17.62
C SER A 846 2.20 -4.92 -18.88
N ALA A 847 1.82 -3.65 -19.01
CA ALA A 847 1.06 -3.17 -20.17
C ALA A 847 1.88 -3.28 -21.46
N CYS A 848 3.17 -2.92 -21.41
CA CYS A 848 4.09 -3.09 -22.53
C CYS A 848 4.21 -4.56 -22.94
N LEU A 849 4.33 -5.48 -21.97
CA LEU A 849 4.49 -6.90 -22.22
C LEU A 849 3.21 -7.55 -22.78
N VAL A 850 2.03 -7.18 -22.27
CA VAL A 850 0.75 -7.64 -22.82
C VAL A 850 0.61 -7.22 -24.28
N ARG A 851 0.96 -5.97 -24.60
CA ARG A 851 0.91 -5.46 -25.96
C ARG A 851 1.92 -6.16 -26.87
N ALA A 852 3.15 -6.38 -26.40
CA ALA A 852 4.16 -7.16 -27.12
C ALA A 852 3.63 -8.57 -27.45
N GLY A 853 2.98 -9.23 -26.48
CA GLY A 853 2.36 -10.54 -26.64
C GLY A 853 1.34 -10.56 -27.79
N ARG A 854 0.42 -9.59 -27.81
CA ARG A 854 -0.59 -9.44 -28.87
C ARG A 854 0.03 -9.21 -30.25
N ILE A 855 1.00 -8.30 -30.36
CA ILE A 855 1.70 -8.01 -31.63
C ILE A 855 2.37 -9.27 -32.18
N HIS A 856 3.06 -10.03 -31.32
CA HIS A 856 3.70 -11.27 -31.71
C HIS A 856 2.69 -12.34 -32.11
N ARG A 857 1.53 -12.40 -31.44
CA ARG A 857 0.43 -13.28 -31.80
C ARG A 857 -0.15 -12.95 -33.18
N ASP A 858 -0.42 -11.69 -33.47
CA ASP A 858 -0.98 -11.27 -34.77
C ASP A 858 0.00 -11.52 -35.91
N ARG A 859 1.30 -11.31 -35.68
CA ARG A 859 2.35 -11.68 -36.64
C ARG A 859 2.39 -13.19 -36.86
N TYR A 860 2.21 -13.98 -35.81
CA TYR A 860 2.12 -15.42 -35.97
C TYR A 860 0.90 -15.80 -36.82
N ASP A 861 -0.26 -15.20 -36.59
CA ASP A 861 -1.48 -15.52 -37.34
C ASP A 861 -1.36 -15.14 -38.84
N ARG A 862 -0.66 -14.05 -39.17
CA ARG A 862 -0.39 -13.67 -40.57
C ARG A 862 0.73 -14.48 -41.24
N SER A 863 1.83 -14.75 -40.52
CA SER A 863 3.04 -15.33 -41.13
C SER A 863 3.18 -16.84 -40.93
N GLY A 864 2.44 -17.43 -39.99
CA GLY A 864 2.57 -18.82 -39.55
C GLY A 864 3.91 -19.16 -38.90
N ARG A 865 4.79 -18.18 -38.65
CA ARG A 865 6.16 -18.41 -38.16
C ARG A 865 6.17 -18.71 -36.65
N PRO A 866 6.59 -19.92 -36.22
CA PRO A 866 6.48 -20.34 -34.82
C PRO A 866 7.30 -19.48 -33.85
N ALA A 867 8.41 -18.89 -34.29
CA ALA A 867 9.22 -17.99 -33.48
C ALA A 867 8.48 -16.72 -33.02
N GLN A 868 7.38 -16.33 -33.69
CA GLN A 868 6.53 -15.24 -33.23
C GLN A 868 5.63 -15.70 -32.07
N LEU A 869 5.11 -16.93 -32.15
CA LEU A 869 4.30 -17.50 -31.08
C LEU A 869 5.12 -17.75 -29.80
N ASP A 870 6.39 -18.15 -29.91
CA ASP A 870 7.29 -18.27 -28.75
C ASP A 870 7.49 -16.92 -28.05
N ARG A 871 7.74 -15.84 -28.81
CA ARG A 871 7.85 -14.49 -28.25
C ARG A 871 6.56 -14.00 -27.59
N ALA A 872 5.41 -14.38 -28.14
CA ALA A 872 4.12 -14.03 -27.55
C ALA A 872 3.94 -14.69 -26.17
N VAL A 873 4.27 -15.99 -26.07
CA VAL A 873 4.25 -16.75 -24.82
C VAL A 873 5.22 -16.11 -23.81
N ASP A 874 6.46 -15.84 -24.20
CA ASP A 874 7.48 -15.25 -23.32
C ASP A 874 7.05 -13.87 -22.78
N ALA A 875 6.39 -13.06 -23.61
CA ALA A 875 5.91 -11.74 -23.23
C ALA A 875 4.75 -11.83 -22.22
N TRP A 876 3.75 -12.68 -22.48
CA TRP A 876 2.63 -12.86 -21.55
C TRP A 876 3.04 -13.57 -20.25
N GLU A 877 4.04 -14.44 -20.27
CA GLU A 877 4.62 -15.03 -19.03
C GLU A 877 5.28 -13.97 -18.15
N GLN A 878 6.07 -13.08 -18.75
CA GLN A 878 6.67 -11.96 -18.02
C GLN A 878 5.59 -11.00 -17.50
N ALA A 879 4.55 -10.72 -18.30
CA ALA A 879 3.43 -9.89 -17.85
C ALA A 879 2.72 -10.51 -16.63
N ALA A 880 2.42 -11.81 -16.69
CA ALA A 880 1.78 -12.52 -15.58
C ALA A 880 2.62 -12.55 -14.30
N GLN A 881 3.96 -12.48 -14.40
CA GLN A 881 4.86 -12.38 -13.24
C GLN A 881 4.87 -10.99 -12.59
N LEU A 882 4.53 -9.93 -13.33
CA LEU A 882 4.44 -8.57 -12.81
C LEU A 882 3.10 -8.28 -12.14
N LEU A 883 2.05 -9.03 -12.46
CA LEU A 883 0.71 -8.88 -11.92
C LEU A 883 0.54 -9.73 -10.64
N GLY A 884 0.10 -9.09 -9.56
CA GLY A 884 -0.25 -9.79 -8.31
C GLY A 884 -1.53 -10.63 -8.46
N GLU A 885 -1.76 -11.58 -7.53
CA GLU A 885 -2.95 -12.45 -7.57
C GLU A 885 -4.27 -11.66 -7.50
N ASP A 886 -4.27 -10.49 -6.87
CA ASP A 886 -5.45 -9.61 -6.73
C ASP A 886 -5.58 -8.55 -7.86
N ASP A 887 -4.76 -8.60 -8.92
CA ASP A 887 -4.83 -7.63 -10.03
C ASP A 887 -5.92 -8.00 -11.03
N ASP A 888 -6.90 -7.11 -11.23
CA ASP A 888 -8.06 -7.32 -12.12
C ASP A 888 -7.68 -7.63 -13.59
N ARG A 889 -6.47 -7.29 -14.03
CA ARG A 889 -5.99 -7.57 -15.40
C ARG A 889 -5.41 -8.98 -15.54
N ARG A 890 -5.05 -9.62 -14.42
CA ARG A 890 -4.39 -10.94 -14.41
C ARG A 890 -5.22 -12.03 -15.11
N PRO A 891 -6.55 -12.15 -14.90
CA PRO A 891 -7.37 -13.14 -15.61
C PRO A 891 -7.28 -13.01 -17.13
N GLY A 892 -7.23 -11.78 -17.65
CA GLY A 892 -7.07 -11.50 -19.08
C GLY A 892 -5.72 -11.98 -19.60
N VAL A 893 -4.62 -11.64 -18.92
CA VAL A 893 -3.26 -12.05 -19.32
C VAL A 893 -3.08 -13.57 -19.26
N LEU A 894 -3.62 -14.23 -18.24
CA LEU A 894 -3.59 -15.69 -18.11
C LEU A 894 -4.40 -16.38 -19.21
N THR A 895 -5.51 -15.76 -19.64
CA THR A 895 -6.31 -16.24 -20.77
C THR A 895 -5.51 -16.17 -22.07
N ASP A 896 -4.90 -15.02 -22.36
CA ASP A 896 -4.08 -14.80 -23.55
C ASP A 896 -2.89 -15.78 -23.58
N LEU A 897 -2.18 -15.95 -22.46
CA LEU A 897 -1.09 -16.91 -22.31
C LEU A 897 -1.56 -18.36 -22.53
N GLY A 898 -2.69 -18.74 -21.93
CA GLY A 898 -3.27 -20.06 -22.09
C GLY A 898 -3.66 -20.37 -23.54
N LEU A 899 -4.19 -19.38 -24.26
CA LEU A 899 -4.53 -19.50 -25.68
C LEU A 899 -3.30 -19.56 -26.59
N ALA A 900 -2.25 -18.80 -26.27
CA ALA A 900 -0.98 -18.83 -26.99
C ALA A 900 -0.34 -20.23 -26.91
N ARG A 901 -0.32 -20.80 -25.69
CA ARG A 901 0.15 -22.17 -25.45
C ARG A 901 -0.74 -23.22 -26.13
N TYR A 902 -2.06 -23.05 -26.11
CA TYR A 902 -2.98 -23.91 -26.86
C TYR A 902 -2.67 -23.92 -28.36
N ALA A 903 -2.47 -22.76 -28.96
CA ALA A 903 -2.12 -22.64 -30.37
C ALA A 903 -0.74 -23.26 -30.67
N ARG A 904 0.23 -23.08 -29.77
CA ARG A 904 1.59 -23.65 -29.91
C ARG A 904 1.54 -25.17 -29.89
N PHE A 905 0.73 -25.75 -29.00
CA PHE A 905 0.45 -27.19 -29.01
C PHE A 905 -0.11 -27.67 -30.35
N GLY A 906 -1.07 -26.93 -30.91
CA GLY A 906 -1.67 -27.27 -32.20
C GLY A 906 -0.68 -27.40 -33.36
N ARG A 907 0.47 -26.70 -33.29
CA ARG A 907 1.51 -26.70 -34.32
C ARG A 907 2.68 -27.61 -34.01
N LEU A 908 3.18 -27.58 -32.77
CA LEU A 908 4.41 -28.24 -32.37
C LEU A 908 4.18 -29.57 -31.65
N GLY A 909 2.95 -29.85 -31.21
CA GLY A 909 2.59 -31.11 -30.53
C GLY A 909 3.22 -31.31 -29.16
N ARG A 910 3.77 -30.26 -28.53
CA ARG A 910 4.48 -30.36 -27.24
C ARG A 910 3.52 -30.53 -26.06
N ALA A 911 3.57 -31.66 -25.37
CA ALA A 911 2.69 -31.95 -24.23
C ALA A 911 2.71 -30.86 -23.13
N GLU A 912 3.86 -30.24 -22.89
CA GLU A 912 4.02 -29.14 -21.92
C GLU A 912 3.14 -27.93 -22.24
N ASP A 913 2.88 -27.67 -23.52
CA ASP A 913 2.06 -26.54 -23.95
C ASP A 913 0.59 -26.74 -23.61
N ILE A 914 0.06 -27.95 -23.81
CA ILE A 914 -1.33 -28.21 -23.47
C ILE A 914 -1.55 -28.32 -21.96
N HIS A 915 -0.58 -28.86 -21.21
CA HIS A 915 -0.62 -28.84 -19.75
C HIS A 915 -0.59 -27.40 -19.22
N GLY A 916 0.37 -26.60 -19.67
CA GLY A 916 0.43 -25.19 -19.31
C GLY A 916 -0.82 -24.41 -19.74
N SER A 917 -1.40 -24.69 -20.91
CA SER A 917 -2.65 -24.06 -21.33
C SER A 917 -3.79 -24.31 -20.35
N VAL A 918 -3.98 -25.56 -19.91
CA VAL A 918 -4.99 -25.91 -18.90
C VAL A 918 -4.71 -25.20 -17.57
N ASP A 919 -3.45 -25.18 -17.11
CA ASP A 919 -3.10 -24.57 -15.83
C ASP A 919 -3.40 -23.05 -15.80
N HIS A 920 -2.99 -22.31 -16.83
CA HIS A 920 -3.21 -20.86 -16.89
C HIS A 920 -4.69 -20.50 -17.13
N LEU A 921 -5.40 -21.26 -17.98
CA LEU A 921 -6.84 -21.05 -18.20
C LEU A 921 -7.67 -21.41 -16.96
N ARG A 922 -7.23 -22.39 -16.17
CA ARG A 922 -7.87 -22.72 -14.89
C ARG A 922 -7.69 -21.59 -13.88
N GLN A 923 -6.47 -21.09 -13.74
CA GLN A 923 -6.20 -19.91 -12.89
C GLN A 923 -7.01 -18.70 -13.33
N ALA A 924 -7.10 -18.42 -14.65
CA ALA A 924 -7.91 -17.33 -15.16
C ALA A 924 -9.40 -17.46 -14.75
N VAL A 925 -9.97 -18.67 -14.79
CA VAL A 925 -11.35 -18.93 -14.36
C VAL A 925 -11.51 -18.82 -12.84
N GLU A 926 -10.52 -19.26 -12.05
CA GLU A 926 -10.52 -19.19 -10.58
C GLU A 926 -10.40 -17.74 -10.06
N ASP A 927 -9.61 -16.91 -10.75
CA ASP A 927 -9.38 -15.50 -10.41
C ASP A 927 -10.52 -14.57 -10.87
N SER A 928 -11.39 -15.04 -11.78
CA SER A 928 -12.48 -14.23 -12.31
C SER A 928 -13.61 -14.08 -11.28
N PRO A 929 -14.09 -12.86 -10.97
CA PRO A 929 -15.24 -12.68 -10.11
C PRO A 929 -16.52 -13.23 -10.77
N PRO A 930 -17.55 -13.65 -10.01
CA PRO A 930 -18.77 -14.25 -10.56
C PRO A 930 -19.56 -13.39 -11.56
N GLY A 931 -19.35 -12.07 -11.59
CA GLY A 931 -20.00 -11.12 -12.50
C GLY A 931 -19.13 -10.67 -13.68
N ASP A 932 -17.97 -11.30 -13.90
CA ASP A 932 -17.08 -10.94 -15.00
C ASP A 932 -17.70 -11.31 -16.37
N PRO A 933 -17.84 -10.35 -17.31
CA PRO A 933 -18.44 -10.59 -18.63
C PRO A 933 -17.66 -11.60 -19.48
N ASP A 934 -16.36 -11.77 -19.27
CA ASP A 934 -15.51 -12.69 -20.04
C ASP A 934 -15.47 -14.11 -19.45
N LEU A 935 -15.98 -14.31 -18.23
CA LEU A 935 -15.94 -15.60 -17.55
C LEU A 935 -16.56 -16.76 -18.38
N PRO A 936 -17.72 -16.59 -19.06
CA PRO A 936 -18.24 -17.62 -19.96
C PRO A 936 -17.27 -18.00 -21.08
N ALA A 937 -16.59 -17.01 -21.69
CA ALA A 937 -15.61 -17.26 -22.74
C ALA A 937 -14.38 -18.00 -22.20
N ARG A 938 -13.85 -17.59 -21.03
CA ARG A 938 -12.70 -18.25 -20.36
C ARG A 938 -13.01 -19.71 -20.03
N ARG A 939 -14.21 -20.01 -19.50
CA ARG A 939 -14.68 -21.39 -19.25
C ARG A 939 -14.71 -22.23 -20.52
N ARG A 940 -15.22 -21.67 -21.63
CA ARG A 940 -15.20 -22.35 -22.94
C ARG A 940 -13.76 -22.63 -23.41
N HIS A 941 -12.85 -21.67 -23.25
CA HIS A 941 -11.45 -21.87 -23.62
C HIS A 941 -10.79 -22.98 -22.79
N LEU A 942 -11.03 -23.01 -21.47
CA LEU A 942 -10.56 -24.07 -20.59
C LEU A 942 -11.15 -25.44 -20.96
N GLY A 943 -12.45 -25.52 -21.26
CA GLY A 943 -13.10 -26.76 -21.72
C GLY A 943 -12.46 -27.30 -22.99
N ARG A 944 -12.14 -26.43 -23.97
CA ARG A 944 -11.42 -26.84 -25.18
C ARG A 944 -10.02 -27.35 -24.89
N ALA A 945 -9.29 -26.72 -23.95
CA ALA A 945 -7.98 -27.16 -23.53
C ALA A 945 -8.03 -28.56 -22.89
N TYR A 946 -9.03 -28.84 -22.05
CA TYR A 946 -9.26 -30.18 -21.50
C TYR A 946 -9.57 -31.22 -22.58
N CYS A 947 -10.47 -30.93 -23.54
CA CYS A 947 -10.72 -31.83 -24.66
C CYS A 947 -9.43 -32.17 -25.41
N ARG A 948 -8.58 -31.17 -25.63
CA ARG A 948 -7.32 -31.35 -26.35
C ARG A 948 -6.28 -32.12 -25.53
N ARG A 949 -6.23 -31.92 -24.20
CA ARG A 949 -5.40 -32.71 -23.29
C ARG A 949 -5.87 -34.16 -23.19
N TYR A 950 -7.19 -34.39 -23.21
CA TYR A 950 -7.76 -35.74 -23.28
C TYR A 950 -7.28 -36.48 -24.53
N LEU A 951 -7.34 -35.84 -25.71
CA LEU A 951 -6.88 -36.46 -26.96
C LEU A 951 -5.39 -36.88 -26.91
N LEU A 952 -4.58 -36.24 -26.05
CA LEU A 952 -3.18 -36.60 -25.84
C LEU A 952 -2.98 -37.68 -24.76
N THR A 953 -3.74 -37.63 -23.67
CA THR A 953 -3.47 -38.40 -22.44
C THR A 953 -4.45 -39.53 -22.16
N GLY A 954 -5.66 -39.47 -22.73
CA GLY A 954 -6.75 -40.41 -22.48
C GLY A 954 -7.40 -40.29 -21.09
N VAL A 955 -7.13 -39.23 -20.33
CA VAL A 955 -7.68 -39.04 -18.97
C VAL A 955 -9.16 -38.63 -19.04
N LEU A 956 -10.05 -39.58 -18.74
CA LEU A 956 -11.51 -39.39 -18.81
C LEU A 956 -12.03 -38.20 -17.98
N THR A 957 -11.41 -37.88 -16.85
CA THR A 957 -11.78 -36.74 -16.01
C THR A 957 -11.77 -35.42 -16.79
N ASP A 958 -10.85 -35.27 -17.74
CA ASP A 958 -10.78 -34.06 -18.58
C ASP A 958 -12.06 -33.85 -19.40
N LEU A 959 -12.68 -34.92 -19.89
CA LEU A 959 -13.93 -34.83 -20.64
C LEU A 959 -15.11 -34.45 -19.74
N TYR A 960 -15.16 -34.98 -18.51
CA TYR A 960 -16.20 -34.59 -17.55
C TYR A 960 -16.06 -33.12 -17.13
N GLU A 961 -14.85 -32.65 -16.87
CA GLU A 961 -14.57 -31.24 -16.58
C GLU A 961 -14.90 -30.34 -17.78
N ALA A 962 -14.58 -30.77 -19.00
CA ALA A 962 -14.93 -30.03 -20.21
C ALA A 962 -16.45 -29.89 -20.38
N ASP A 963 -17.23 -30.98 -20.24
CA ASP A 963 -18.69 -30.90 -20.36
C ASP A 963 -19.30 -29.99 -19.29
N TRP A 964 -18.82 -30.10 -18.04
CA TRP A 964 -19.26 -29.22 -16.96
C TRP A 964 -18.98 -27.74 -17.26
N LEU A 965 -17.77 -27.41 -17.74
CA LEU A 965 -17.39 -26.05 -18.08
C LEU A 965 -18.19 -25.46 -19.23
N PHE A 966 -18.47 -26.24 -20.28
CA PHE A 966 -19.32 -25.78 -21.37
C PHE A 966 -20.78 -25.58 -20.91
N ALA A 967 -21.29 -26.45 -20.05
CA ALA A 967 -22.63 -26.28 -19.47
C ALA A 967 -22.70 -25.04 -18.57
N GLU A 968 -21.65 -24.75 -17.81
CA GLU A 968 -21.54 -23.58 -16.96
C GLU A 968 -21.42 -22.29 -17.78
N ALA A 969 -20.67 -22.31 -18.89
CA ALA A 969 -20.55 -21.18 -19.81
C ALA A 969 -21.89 -20.77 -20.43
N LEU A 970 -22.82 -21.71 -20.61
CA LEU A 970 -24.16 -21.45 -21.16
C LEU A 970 -25.12 -20.78 -20.16
N ARG A 971 -24.81 -20.77 -18.85
CA ARG A 971 -25.73 -20.20 -17.85
C ARG A 971 -25.84 -18.69 -18.04
N GLY A 972 -27.04 -18.21 -18.39
CA GLY A 972 -27.33 -16.79 -18.54
C GLY A 972 -26.83 -16.16 -19.85
N SER A 973 -26.39 -16.96 -20.82
CA SER A 973 -26.06 -16.46 -22.16
C SER A 973 -27.31 -16.37 -23.03
N GLU A 974 -27.53 -15.22 -23.66
CA GLU A 974 -28.59 -15.01 -24.64
C GLU A 974 -28.06 -14.96 -26.10
N ASP A 975 -26.74 -14.97 -26.31
CA ASP A 975 -26.15 -14.97 -27.66
C ASP A 975 -26.32 -16.35 -28.34
N PRO A 976 -27.09 -16.44 -29.45
CA PRO A 976 -27.28 -17.69 -30.18
C PRO A 976 -25.98 -18.23 -30.79
N GLY A 977 -25.06 -17.36 -31.22
CA GLY A 977 -23.76 -17.78 -31.78
C GLY A 977 -22.84 -18.40 -30.73
N PHE A 978 -22.77 -17.79 -29.54
CA PHE A 978 -22.05 -18.36 -28.40
C PHE A 978 -22.67 -19.67 -27.93
N THR A 979 -24.00 -19.76 -27.91
CA THR A 979 -24.75 -20.96 -27.52
C THR A 979 -24.45 -22.12 -28.46
N ALA A 980 -24.55 -21.90 -29.77
CA ALA A 980 -24.22 -22.90 -30.79
C ALA A 980 -22.80 -23.45 -30.63
N ARG A 981 -21.79 -22.58 -30.48
CA ARG A 981 -20.39 -22.99 -30.31
C ARG A 981 -20.17 -23.89 -29.08
N ASN A 982 -20.82 -23.58 -27.95
CA ASN A 982 -20.70 -24.40 -26.75
C ASN A 982 -21.44 -25.73 -26.89
N LEU A 983 -22.62 -25.75 -27.51
CA LEU A 983 -23.36 -26.99 -27.78
C LEU A 983 -22.59 -27.93 -28.73
N ILE A 984 -21.93 -27.40 -29.76
CA ILE A 984 -21.02 -28.18 -30.62
C ILE A 984 -19.90 -28.82 -29.78
N ASN A 985 -19.25 -28.04 -28.91
CA ASN A 985 -18.19 -28.57 -28.07
C ASN A 985 -18.67 -29.68 -27.12
N ARG A 986 -19.88 -29.55 -26.55
CA ARG A 986 -20.49 -30.59 -25.71
C ARG A 986 -20.87 -31.84 -26.51
N ALA A 987 -21.36 -31.68 -27.73
CA ALA A 987 -21.61 -32.81 -28.63
C ALA A 987 -20.31 -33.58 -28.94
N VAL A 988 -19.21 -32.86 -29.19
CA VAL A 988 -17.88 -33.47 -29.34
C VAL A 988 -17.47 -34.24 -28.08
N VAL A 989 -17.65 -33.67 -26.89
CA VAL A 989 -17.32 -34.35 -25.62
C VAL A 989 -18.15 -35.63 -25.44
N ALA A 990 -19.46 -35.58 -25.68
CA ALA A 990 -20.33 -36.75 -25.57
C ALA A 990 -19.92 -37.87 -26.55
N ARG A 991 -19.54 -37.51 -27.79
CA ARG A 991 -18.98 -38.49 -28.75
C ARG A 991 -17.66 -39.09 -28.27
N LEU A 992 -16.73 -38.26 -27.76
CA LEU A 992 -15.46 -38.75 -27.23
C LEU A 992 -15.63 -39.65 -25.99
N LEU A 993 -16.64 -39.37 -25.14
CA LEU A 993 -17.01 -40.23 -24.03
C LEU A 993 -17.56 -41.57 -24.51
N TYR A 994 -18.36 -41.60 -25.59
CA TYR A 994 -18.80 -42.85 -26.20
C TYR A 994 -17.62 -43.69 -26.69
N GLU A 995 -16.71 -43.10 -27.46
CA GLU A 995 -15.55 -43.81 -28.04
C GLU A 995 -14.72 -44.53 -26.97
N ARG A 996 -14.73 -44.04 -25.72
CA ARG A 996 -13.99 -44.63 -24.62
C ARG A 996 -14.80 -45.51 -23.68
N ALA A 997 -16.06 -45.15 -23.39
CA ALA A 997 -16.90 -45.85 -22.41
C ALA A 997 -17.87 -46.87 -23.06
N GLY A 998 -18.09 -46.80 -24.38
CA GLY A 998 -19.02 -47.67 -25.12
C GLY A 998 -20.51 -47.43 -24.81
N ALA A 999 -20.84 -46.41 -24.02
CA ALA A 999 -22.20 -46.12 -23.60
C ALA A 999 -23.00 -45.43 -24.73
N VAL A 1000 -23.78 -46.20 -25.48
CA VAL A 1000 -24.55 -45.72 -26.65
C VAL A 1000 -25.44 -44.50 -26.35
N GLY A 1001 -25.91 -44.35 -25.10
CA GLY A 1001 -26.67 -43.16 -24.67
C GLY A 1001 -25.94 -41.84 -24.92
N GLN A 1002 -24.61 -41.83 -24.86
CA GLN A 1002 -23.79 -40.64 -25.15
C GLN A 1002 -23.87 -40.19 -26.61
N LEU A 1003 -24.05 -41.13 -27.56
CA LEU A 1003 -24.26 -40.77 -28.97
C LEU A 1003 -25.63 -40.12 -29.19
N HIS A 1004 -26.66 -40.57 -28.48
CA HIS A 1004 -27.97 -39.90 -28.51
C HIS A 1004 -27.88 -38.48 -27.93
N THR A 1005 -27.19 -38.29 -26.81
CA THR A 1005 -26.92 -36.96 -26.25
C THR A 1005 -26.13 -36.08 -27.21
N ALA A 1006 -25.10 -36.62 -27.87
CA ALA A 1006 -24.32 -35.87 -28.86
C ALA A 1006 -25.17 -35.42 -30.07
N ILE A 1007 -26.08 -36.27 -30.57
CA ILE A 1007 -27.00 -35.90 -31.67
C ILE A 1007 -27.98 -34.80 -31.23
N ASP A 1008 -28.56 -34.92 -30.04
CA ASP A 1008 -29.48 -33.90 -29.48
C ASP A 1008 -28.79 -32.54 -29.35
N LEU A 1009 -27.60 -32.53 -28.73
CA LEU A 1009 -26.80 -31.32 -28.55
C LEU A 1009 -26.39 -30.71 -29.90
N ALA A 1010 -25.98 -31.51 -30.88
CA ALA A 1010 -25.65 -31.03 -32.21
C ALA A 1010 -26.88 -30.53 -32.98
N GLY A 1011 -28.06 -31.12 -32.75
CA GLY A 1011 -29.33 -30.63 -33.31
C GLY A 1011 -29.69 -29.24 -32.77
N ARG A 1012 -29.66 -29.07 -31.45
CA ARG A 1012 -29.87 -27.77 -30.80
C ARG A 1012 -28.81 -26.73 -31.21
N ALA A 1013 -27.58 -27.17 -31.48
CA ALA A 1013 -26.54 -26.29 -32.00
C ALA A 1013 -26.85 -25.79 -33.43
N VAL A 1014 -27.46 -26.62 -34.28
CA VAL A 1014 -27.92 -26.20 -35.61
C VAL A 1014 -29.01 -25.13 -35.48
N GLU A 1015 -30.03 -25.37 -34.66
CA GLU A 1015 -31.12 -24.42 -34.42
C GLU A 1015 -30.59 -23.05 -33.94
N SER A 1016 -29.69 -23.07 -32.95
CA SER A 1016 -29.08 -21.85 -32.39
C SER A 1016 -28.13 -21.15 -33.37
N ALA A 1017 -27.47 -21.88 -34.28
CA ALA A 1017 -26.61 -21.29 -35.30
C ALA A 1017 -27.42 -20.69 -36.46
N GLU A 1018 -28.55 -21.30 -36.82
CA GLU A 1018 -29.51 -20.75 -37.78
C GLU A 1018 -30.13 -19.44 -37.26
N GLU A 1019 -30.47 -19.39 -35.97
CA GLU A 1019 -30.92 -18.16 -35.30
C GLU A 1019 -29.85 -17.06 -35.32
N ALA A 1020 -28.57 -17.43 -35.20
CA ALA A 1020 -27.44 -16.51 -35.30
C ALA A 1020 -27.16 -16.04 -36.74
N GLY A 1021 -27.72 -16.70 -37.77
CA GLY A 1021 -27.41 -16.44 -39.17
C GLY A 1021 -25.97 -16.80 -39.58
N ASP A 1022 -25.32 -17.75 -38.89
CA ASP A 1022 -23.92 -18.15 -39.13
C ASP A 1022 -23.86 -19.53 -39.82
N ASP A 1023 -23.83 -19.51 -41.16
CA ASP A 1023 -23.80 -20.71 -42.01
C ASP A 1023 -22.60 -21.63 -41.72
N GLU A 1024 -21.45 -21.06 -41.32
CA GLU A 1024 -20.25 -21.80 -41.00
C GLU A 1024 -20.39 -22.56 -39.66
N LEU A 1025 -21.10 -21.98 -38.68
CA LEU A 1025 -21.48 -22.67 -37.45
C LEU A 1025 -22.55 -23.75 -37.70
N VAL A 1026 -23.52 -23.49 -38.58
CA VAL A 1026 -24.50 -24.51 -38.99
C VAL A 1026 -23.77 -25.70 -39.62
N ALA A 1027 -22.82 -25.44 -40.53
CA ALA A 1027 -22.01 -26.47 -41.15
C ALA A 1027 -21.17 -27.25 -40.12
N ALA A 1028 -20.64 -26.59 -39.09
CA ALA A 1028 -19.86 -27.22 -38.03
C ALA A 1028 -20.72 -28.18 -37.19
N ALA A 1029 -21.91 -27.72 -36.78
CA ALA A 1029 -22.86 -28.52 -36.01
C ALA A 1029 -23.36 -29.74 -36.79
N LEU A 1030 -23.70 -29.56 -38.08
CA LEU A 1030 -24.09 -30.65 -38.97
C LEU A 1030 -22.96 -31.67 -39.17
N THR A 1031 -21.71 -31.21 -39.28
CA THR A 1031 -20.55 -32.10 -39.41
C THR A 1031 -20.39 -32.99 -38.18
N GLU A 1032 -20.51 -32.44 -36.97
CA GLU A 1032 -20.45 -33.24 -35.74
C GLU A 1032 -21.66 -34.17 -35.57
N ARG A 1033 -22.86 -33.72 -35.96
CA ARG A 1033 -24.05 -34.59 -35.95
C ARG A 1033 -23.92 -35.76 -36.91
N GLY A 1034 -23.43 -35.51 -38.13
CA GLY A 1034 -23.16 -36.54 -39.11
C GLY A 1034 -22.14 -37.56 -38.61
N ARG A 1035 -21.02 -37.10 -38.01
CA ARG A 1035 -19.99 -37.99 -37.44
C ARG A 1035 -20.55 -38.90 -36.35
N THR A 1036 -21.43 -38.36 -35.53
CA THR A 1036 -22.09 -39.10 -34.45
C THR A 1036 -23.09 -40.12 -35.00
N ARG A 1037 -23.81 -39.79 -36.09
CA ARG A 1037 -24.72 -40.70 -36.81
C ARG A 1037 -23.99 -41.85 -37.50
N GLU A 1038 -22.81 -41.61 -38.07
CA GLU A 1038 -21.96 -42.69 -38.59
C GLU A 1038 -21.60 -43.71 -37.51
N GLN A 1039 -21.26 -43.26 -36.29
CA GLN A 1039 -20.97 -44.15 -35.16
C GLN A 1039 -22.20 -44.97 -34.70
N LEU A 1040 -23.42 -44.52 -35.00
CA LEU A 1040 -24.67 -45.28 -34.80
C LEU A 1040 -25.05 -46.15 -36.01
N ALA A 1041 -24.17 -46.30 -37.01
CA ALA A 1041 -24.45 -46.99 -38.27
C ALA A 1041 -25.66 -46.41 -39.05
N ARG A 1042 -25.87 -45.08 -38.96
CA ARG A 1042 -26.93 -44.36 -39.68
C ARG A 1042 -26.37 -43.61 -40.89
N GLY A 1043 -25.78 -44.34 -41.84
CA GLY A 1043 -25.03 -43.78 -42.98
C GLY A 1043 -25.84 -42.80 -43.84
N TYR A 1044 -27.13 -43.09 -44.11
CA TYR A 1044 -27.99 -42.21 -44.91
C TYR A 1044 -28.26 -40.84 -44.24
N GLU A 1045 -28.59 -40.85 -42.94
CA GLU A 1045 -28.80 -39.62 -42.17
C GLU A 1045 -27.49 -38.81 -42.05
N ALA A 1046 -26.35 -39.49 -41.84
CA ALA A 1046 -25.04 -38.85 -41.75
C ALA A 1046 -24.65 -38.17 -43.07
N ARG A 1047 -24.86 -38.85 -44.20
CA ARG A 1047 -24.64 -38.27 -45.53
C ARG A 1047 -25.48 -37.02 -45.75
N THR A 1048 -26.75 -37.04 -45.36
CA THR A 1048 -27.66 -35.89 -45.50
C THR A 1048 -27.14 -34.67 -44.76
N ASP A 1049 -26.62 -34.87 -43.54
CA ASP A 1049 -25.98 -33.80 -42.76
C ASP A 1049 -24.72 -33.26 -43.45
N TYR A 1050 -23.86 -34.14 -43.99
CA TYR A 1050 -22.65 -33.73 -44.71
C TYR A 1050 -22.93 -32.98 -46.00
N ASP A 1051 -23.90 -33.44 -46.79
CA ASP A 1051 -24.31 -32.77 -48.03
C ASP A 1051 -24.87 -31.37 -47.73
N ARG A 1052 -25.60 -31.22 -46.62
CA ARG A 1052 -26.07 -29.90 -46.15
C ARG A 1052 -24.91 -29.03 -45.67
N ALA A 1053 -24.01 -29.57 -44.84
CA ALA A 1053 -22.85 -28.83 -44.34
C ALA A 1053 -21.95 -28.35 -45.49
N LEU A 1054 -21.75 -29.17 -46.53
CA LEU A 1054 -20.90 -28.84 -47.68
C LEU A 1054 -21.44 -27.66 -48.51
N ARG A 1055 -22.76 -27.45 -48.52
CA ARG A 1055 -23.39 -26.30 -49.21
C ARG A 1055 -23.27 -24.98 -48.44
N LEU A 1056 -22.93 -25.05 -47.15
CA LEU A 1056 -22.95 -23.91 -46.22
C LEU A 1056 -21.54 -23.47 -45.78
N THR A 1057 -20.50 -24.23 -46.11
CA THR A 1057 -19.13 -23.95 -45.65
C THR A 1057 -18.21 -23.57 -46.79
N ASP A 1058 -17.47 -22.48 -46.59
CA ASP A 1058 -16.37 -22.04 -47.47
C ASP A 1058 -14.99 -22.42 -46.91
N ASP A 1059 -14.93 -23.02 -45.71
CA ASP A 1059 -13.68 -23.48 -45.09
C ASP A 1059 -13.06 -24.62 -45.91
N HIS A 1060 -11.88 -24.37 -46.50
CA HIS A 1060 -11.21 -25.32 -47.37
C HIS A 1060 -10.89 -26.67 -46.71
N ASP A 1061 -10.54 -26.69 -45.43
CA ASP A 1061 -10.20 -27.92 -44.73
C ASP A 1061 -11.48 -28.71 -44.40
N ARG A 1062 -12.57 -28.02 -44.06
CA ARG A 1062 -13.87 -28.66 -43.86
C ARG A 1062 -14.47 -29.18 -45.17
N VAL A 1063 -14.39 -28.42 -46.25
CA VAL A 1063 -14.81 -28.88 -47.59
C VAL A 1063 -14.06 -30.16 -47.97
N ARG A 1064 -12.74 -30.20 -47.77
CA ARG A 1064 -11.91 -31.38 -48.04
C ARG A 1064 -12.35 -32.57 -47.19
N LEU A 1065 -12.54 -32.36 -45.89
CA LEU A 1065 -13.00 -33.38 -44.95
C LEU A 1065 -14.39 -33.92 -45.32
N LEU A 1066 -15.36 -33.04 -45.61
CA LEU A 1066 -16.73 -33.41 -45.95
C LEU A 1066 -16.77 -34.22 -47.25
N ARG A 1067 -16.02 -33.81 -48.28
CA ARG A 1067 -15.90 -34.59 -49.53
C ARG A 1067 -15.33 -35.99 -49.27
N GLN A 1068 -14.33 -36.10 -48.38
CA GLN A 1068 -13.78 -37.39 -48.00
C GLN A 1068 -14.81 -38.27 -47.28
N LEU A 1069 -15.56 -37.72 -46.33
CA LEU A 1069 -16.60 -38.43 -45.57
C LEU A 1069 -17.76 -38.88 -46.49
N ILE A 1070 -18.24 -37.99 -47.36
CA ILE A 1070 -19.30 -38.30 -48.35
C ILE A 1070 -18.83 -39.39 -49.32
N SER A 1071 -17.59 -39.31 -49.80
CA SER A 1071 -17.04 -40.33 -50.69
C SER A 1071 -16.97 -41.70 -50.02
N ARG A 1072 -16.56 -41.77 -48.75
CA ARG A 1072 -16.50 -43.03 -47.99
C ARG A 1072 -17.87 -43.68 -47.88
N LEU A 1073 -18.87 -42.92 -47.44
CA LEU A 1073 -20.25 -43.41 -47.30
C LEU A 1073 -20.87 -43.80 -48.65
N SER A 1074 -20.48 -43.16 -49.75
CA SER A 1074 -20.94 -43.53 -51.11
C SER A 1074 -20.49 -44.93 -51.55
N PHE A 1075 -19.30 -45.36 -51.11
CA PHE A 1075 -18.78 -46.70 -51.44
C PHE A 1075 -19.41 -47.79 -50.57
N GLU A 1076 -19.67 -47.50 -49.29
CA GLU A 1076 -20.32 -48.43 -48.37
C GLU A 1076 -21.79 -48.69 -48.77
N THR A 1077 -22.53 -47.66 -49.17
CA THR A 1077 -23.93 -47.82 -49.67
C THR A 1077 -24.06 -48.46 -51.06
N ALA A 1078 -22.95 -48.62 -51.79
CA ALA A 1078 -22.94 -49.31 -53.09
C ALA A 1078 -22.55 -50.80 -52.98
N THR A 1079 -22.18 -51.26 -51.77
CA THR A 1079 -21.80 -52.65 -51.46
C THR A 1079 -22.81 -53.37 -50.55
N GLU A 1080 -23.76 -52.64 -49.95
CA GLU A 1080 -25.07 -53.15 -49.49
C GLU A 1080 -26.06 -53.21 -50.67
#